data_AF-A0A7Y3LXK7-F1
#
_entry.id   AF-A0A7Y3LXK7-F1
#
_cell.length_a   1.000
_cell.length_b   1.000
_cell.length_c   1.000
_cell.angle_alpha   90.00
_cell.angle_beta   90.00
_cell.angle_gamma   90.00
#
_symmetry.space_group_name_H-M   'P 1'
#
loop_
_entity.id
_entity.type
_entity.pdbx_description
1 polymer ?
#
loop_
_entity_poly.entity_id
_entity_poly.type
_entity_poly.pdbx_seq_one_letter_code
_entity_poly.pdbx_strand_id
1 'polypeptide(L)'
;MNPTRRTVLLAGATAALLPAQPAAAATKAPSTKTATSKAATSKAAAALQPYASYWYPDSLPAGTPGTGITWRSLKTWSAADDTDLAFNAASVPLAARFTPTPVNATARSGQARVQSLVSFGPTAGNPSQGAATADYYAFGHWAYVDELVFWGGSSGEGLILAPNAPIVDAAHRHGVPVLGNIFLPPVAYGGQLQWTRDLVQQDAAGRYPLAARLVAVAEAYGFDGWFVNAETGGGNSALGAAMLGFLRELKSLAAARGQRVTWYDSMTVNGAVSWQGALNSRNQAFFETADDMFVDFRWTSATLASSGQQAQQLGRSRYELWAGVDVEANGWNTSESWDAIVPSDRAHVTSIGLYRPEWTRNHLPATRTPKDFHAADDRFWTGRSLDPSRPDGTDTWRAPAVSVADRSTVTSVPFASVFNTGHGLRWYEEGTVTSDVPWNHLGLQDRLPSRRWVVRTEGRRPAVGFDFADAWRGGSSVLVDGELDAPTVLDVYATRLPVGADTVVELTHRTDAGAVDVELAVATGDSASYTYLPVDSGDGWRTSTVRLSGLTGPVHALGVRLTATGGPVTWRLGGVAVRDVVDTPVPPTGFRVTAASGGDLRLAWDPAPGDVRHHTLHRLLPDGTRRFLGGTCQKAYFLGGLQPEQGERAARFELRSVGELYTSSAPATLTHTW
;
A
#
# COMPACT_ATOMS: atom_id res chain seq x y z
N MET A 1 -1.16 -21.86 19.70
CA MET A 1 -0.23 -20.79 20.13
C MET A 1 1.06 -20.97 19.35
N ASN A 2 1.24 -20.19 18.29
CA ASN A 2 2.51 -20.15 17.57
C ASN A 2 3.49 -19.29 18.37
N PRO A 3 4.68 -19.79 18.74
CA PRO A 3 5.64 -18.99 19.48
C PRO A 3 6.17 -17.85 18.60
N THR A 4 6.27 -16.65 19.16
CA THR A 4 6.88 -15.49 18.48
C THR A 4 8.41 -15.68 18.42
N ARG A 5 9.09 -15.08 17.44
CA ARG A 5 10.57 -15.14 17.30
C ARG A 5 11.29 -14.69 18.58
N ARG A 6 10.68 -13.80 19.39
CA ARG A 6 11.20 -13.37 20.70
C ARG A 6 11.34 -14.56 21.68
N THR A 7 10.47 -15.57 21.60
CA THR A 7 10.52 -16.78 22.44
C THR A 7 11.50 -17.84 21.92
N VAL A 8 11.73 -17.91 20.60
CA VAL A 8 12.60 -18.94 19.98
C VAL A 8 14.09 -18.59 20.11
N LEU A 9 14.45 -17.32 20.27
CA LEU A 9 15.86 -16.89 20.40
C LEU A 9 16.37 -16.84 21.85
N LEU A 10 15.49 -16.83 22.85
CA LEU A 10 15.87 -16.86 24.28
C LEU A 10 16.11 -18.29 24.83
N ALA A 11 15.75 -19.33 24.08
CA ALA A 11 15.80 -20.73 24.52
C ALA A 11 16.83 -21.59 23.74
N GLY A 12 17.95 -21.00 23.33
CA GLY A 12 19.07 -21.71 22.70
C GLY A 12 19.89 -22.55 23.67
N ALA A 13 19.26 -23.47 24.41
CA ALA A 13 19.91 -24.58 25.10
C ALA A 13 18.87 -25.65 25.47
N THR A 14 18.83 -26.72 24.67
CA THR A 14 18.44 -28.12 24.96
C THR A 14 17.40 -28.74 24.00
N ALA A 15 17.67 -30.02 23.74
CA ALA A 15 17.14 -30.96 22.76
C ALA A 15 15.66 -30.88 22.34
N ALA A 16 15.47 -31.15 21.04
CA ALA A 16 14.20 -31.26 20.32
C ALA A 16 13.37 -32.49 20.71
N LEU A 17 12.04 -32.33 20.69
CA LEU A 17 11.05 -33.40 20.51
C LEU A 17 9.86 -32.82 19.72
N LEU A 18 9.68 -33.32 18.49
CA LEU A 18 8.57 -33.01 17.58
C LEU A 18 7.38 -33.96 17.86
N PRO A 19 6.12 -33.51 17.73
CA PRO A 19 5.01 -34.40 17.45
C PRO A 19 4.70 -34.47 15.95
N ALA A 20 4.48 -35.69 15.49
CA ALA A 20 4.19 -36.07 14.10
C ALA A 20 2.81 -35.60 13.59
N GLN A 21 2.72 -35.36 12.28
CA GLN A 21 1.45 -35.17 11.56
C GLN A 21 0.82 -36.54 11.21
N PRO A 22 -0.53 -36.65 11.23
CA PRO A 22 -1.21 -37.87 10.83
C PRO A 22 -1.31 -38.01 9.30
N ALA A 23 -1.02 -39.22 8.83
CA ALA A 23 -1.15 -39.64 7.44
C ALA A 23 -2.63 -39.82 7.03
N ALA A 24 -3.00 -39.29 5.87
CA ALA A 24 -4.24 -39.64 5.19
C ALA A 24 -3.96 -40.64 4.06
N ALA A 25 -4.76 -41.70 4.03
CA ALA A 25 -4.55 -42.94 3.31
C ALA A 25 -4.65 -42.82 1.77
N ALA A 26 -3.76 -43.53 1.10
CA ALA A 26 -3.79 -43.77 -0.34
C ALA A 26 -4.74 -44.93 -0.68
N THR A 27 -5.69 -44.70 -1.59
CA THR A 27 -6.45 -45.76 -2.26
C THR A 27 -5.82 -46.10 -3.61
N LYS A 28 -5.45 -47.38 -3.76
CA LYS A 28 -4.94 -48.00 -4.98
C LYS A 28 -6.06 -48.21 -6.01
N ALA A 29 -5.76 -47.99 -7.28
CA ALA A 29 -6.45 -48.61 -8.42
C ALA A 29 -5.42 -49.10 -9.46
N PRO A 30 -5.74 -50.12 -10.28
CA PRO A 30 -4.78 -51.12 -10.73
C PRO A 30 -4.03 -50.80 -12.03
N SER A 31 -2.90 -51.48 -12.17
CA SER A 31 -1.98 -51.50 -13.30
C SER A 31 -2.60 -52.06 -14.59
N THR A 32 -2.36 -51.38 -15.71
CA THR A 32 -2.31 -51.99 -17.05
C THR A 32 -1.09 -51.50 -17.82
N LYS A 33 -0.46 -52.44 -18.53
CA LYS A 33 0.86 -52.36 -19.16
C LYS A 33 0.82 -51.63 -20.51
N THR A 34 1.86 -50.82 -20.73
CA THR A 34 2.56 -50.47 -21.99
C THR A 34 1.79 -50.44 -23.31
N ALA A 35 1.73 -49.24 -23.91
CA ALA A 35 1.86 -49.05 -25.35
C ALA A 35 2.75 -47.82 -25.62
N THR A 36 3.83 -48.05 -26.37
CA THR A 36 4.74 -47.07 -26.92
C THR A 36 4.01 -46.15 -27.91
N SER A 37 4.06 -44.83 -27.70
CA SER A 37 3.84 -43.89 -28.80
C SER A 37 4.61 -42.58 -28.60
N LYS A 38 5.09 -42.09 -29.75
CA LYS A 38 6.00 -40.99 -30.01
C LYS A 38 5.75 -39.71 -29.22
N ALA A 39 6.87 -39.08 -28.86
CA ALA A 39 6.97 -37.72 -28.36
C ALA A 39 6.09 -36.74 -29.15
N ALA A 40 5.01 -36.29 -28.51
CA ALA A 40 4.42 -34.98 -28.77
C ALA A 40 5.01 -34.05 -27.71
N THR A 41 5.95 -33.20 -28.11
CA THR A 41 6.35 -32.02 -27.34
C THR A 41 5.15 -31.08 -27.25
N SER A 42 4.30 -31.29 -26.24
CA SER A 42 3.41 -30.22 -25.80
C SER A 42 4.32 -29.11 -25.26
N LYS A 43 4.44 -28.03 -26.03
CA LYS A 43 4.82 -26.73 -25.48
C LYS A 43 3.86 -26.49 -24.33
N ALA A 44 4.32 -26.63 -23.08
CA ALA A 44 3.56 -26.14 -21.94
C ALA A 44 3.21 -24.68 -22.25
N ALA A 45 1.93 -24.35 -22.29
CA ALA A 45 1.50 -22.98 -22.48
C ALA A 45 2.21 -22.12 -21.44
N ALA A 46 2.94 -21.09 -21.87
CA ALA A 46 3.60 -20.18 -20.94
C ALA A 46 2.52 -19.52 -20.08
N ALA A 47 2.66 -19.59 -18.75
CA ALA A 47 1.77 -18.87 -17.85
C ALA A 47 1.84 -17.36 -18.19
N LEU A 48 0.70 -16.77 -18.56
CA LEU A 48 0.62 -15.38 -19.03
C LEU A 48 0.39 -14.38 -17.89
N GLN A 49 0.00 -14.83 -16.70
CA GLN A 49 -0.22 -13.98 -15.53
C GLN A 49 1.09 -13.28 -15.13
N PRO A 50 1.15 -11.94 -15.11
CA PRO A 50 2.27 -11.20 -14.55
C PRO A 50 2.27 -11.24 -13.02
N TYR A 51 3.46 -11.31 -12.44
CA TYR A 51 3.67 -11.30 -10.99
C TYR A 51 4.72 -10.25 -10.57
N ALA A 52 4.71 -9.92 -9.29
CA ALA A 52 5.77 -9.18 -8.63
C ALA A 52 7.13 -9.78 -8.97
N SER A 53 8.10 -8.93 -9.31
CA SER A 53 9.40 -9.39 -9.77
C SER A 53 10.36 -9.61 -8.59
N TYR A 54 11.02 -10.75 -8.60
CA TYR A 54 12.01 -11.11 -7.60
C TYR A 54 13.22 -11.81 -8.22
N TRP A 55 14.36 -11.71 -7.54
CA TRP A 55 15.65 -12.21 -8.02
C TRP A 55 16.54 -12.72 -6.90
N TYR A 56 17.50 -13.57 -7.25
CA TYR A 56 18.74 -13.75 -6.50
C TYR A 56 19.78 -12.74 -7.00
N PRO A 57 20.79 -12.37 -6.20
CA PRO A 57 21.86 -11.49 -6.65
C PRO A 57 22.57 -12.02 -7.91
N ASP A 58 23.06 -13.27 -7.86
CA ASP A 58 23.55 -14.00 -9.04
C ASP A 58 23.36 -15.52 -8.92
N SER A 59 24.03 -16.17 -7.96
CA SER A 59 23.96 -17.63 -7.80
C SER A 59 22.55 -18.09 -7.43
N LEU A 60 22.05 -19.12 -8.11
CA LEU A 60 20.74 -19.70 -7.85
C LEU A 60 20.82 -20.85 -6.83
N PRO A 61 19.73 -21.17 -6.11
CA PRO A 61 19.69 -22.36 -5.27
C PRO A 61 19.94 -23.65 -6.07
N ALA A 62 20.34 -24.70 -5.38
CA ALA A 62 20.49 -26.02 -5.98
C ALA A 62 19.11 -26.66 -6.23
N GLY A 63 19.00 -27.45 -7.31
CA GLY A 63 17.77 -28.18 -7.65
C GLY A 63 16.88 -27.45 -8.64
N THR A 64 15.57 -27.65 -8.51
CA THR A 64 14.55 -27.02 -9.35
C THR A 64 13.62 -26.17 -8.50
N PRO A 65 13.17 -25.01 -8.99
CA PRO A 65 12.20 -24.19 -8.26
C PRO A 65 10.90 -24.97 -8.03
N GLY A 66 10.22 -24.67 -6.93
CA GLY A 66 8.88 -25.19 -6.66
C GLY A 66 7.85 -24.67 -7.65
N THR A 67 6.65 -25.26 -7.65
CA THR A 67 5.54 -24.82 -8.50
C THR A 67 5.22 -23.34 -8.30
N GLY A 68 5.16 -22.57 -9.40
CA GLY A 68 4.89 -21.13 -9.36
C GLY A 68 6.11 -20.26 -9.02
N ILE A 69 7.28 -20.86 -8.79
CA ILE A 69 8.53 -20.15 -8.50
C ILE A 69 9.39 -20.12 -9.76
N THR A 70 10.03 -18.98 -10.04
CA THR A 70 11.01 -18.81 -11.11
C THR A 70 12.27 -18.19 -10.54
N TRP A 71 13.36 -18.95 -10.53
CA TRP A 71 14.66 -18.41 -10.12
C TRP A 71 15.30 -17.61 -11.24
N ARG A 72 15.72 -16.38 -10.93
CA ARG A 72 16.36 -15.45 -11.87
C ARG A 72 17.51 -14.72 -11.18
N SER A 73 18.57 -14.43 -11.94
CA SER A 73 19.68 -13.59 -11.49
C SER A 73 19.38 -12.12 -11.79
N LEU A 74 19.58 -11.24 -10.80
CA LEU A 74 19.47 -9.80 -10.99
C LEU A 74 20.55 -9.29 -11.96
N LYS A 75 21.73 -9.91 -11.94
CA LYS A 75 22.84 -9.58 -12.84
C LYS A 75 22.43 -9.62 -14.30
N THR A 76 21.52 -10.52 -14.68
CA THR A 76 21.03 -10.65 -16.06
C THR A 76 19.78 -9.82 -16.38
N TRP A 77 19.10 -9.22 -15.39
CA TRP A 77 17.84 -8.49 -15.61
C TRP A 77 18.01 -7.23 -16.48
N SER A 78 17.27 -7.06 -17.56
CA SER A 78 17.23 -5.77 -18.27
C SER A 78 15.78 -5.33 -18.45
N ALA A 79 15.54 -4.02 -18.44
CA ALA A 79 14.19 -3.48 -18.70
C ALA A 79 13.65 -3.88 -20.08
N ALA A 80 14.53 -4.08 -21.08
CA ALA A 80 14.14 -4.45 -22.43
C ALA A 80 13.66 -5.91 -22.52
N ASP A 81 14.17 -6.79 -21.67
CA ASP A 81 13.86 -8.22 -21.67
C ASP A 81 12.76 -8.60 -20.66
N ASP A 82 12.29 -7.62 -19.87
CA ASP A 82 11.28 -7.83 -18.86
C ASP A 82 9.87 -7.75 -19.46
N THR A 83 9.29 -8.91 -19.75
CA THR A 83 7.95 -9.04 -20.32
C THR A 83 6.82 -8.58 -19.38
N ASP A 84 7.11 -8.47 -18.09
CA ASP A 84 6.12 -8.15 -17.06
C ASP A 84 6.23 -6.67 -16.64
N LEU A 85 7.26 -5.95 -17.11
CA LEU A 85 7.53 -4.55 -16.75
C LEU A 85 6.32 -3.63 -16.98
N ALA A 86 5.62 -3.75 -18.11
CA ALA A 86 4.46 -2.90 -18.40
C ALA A 86 3.29 -3.10 -17.41
N PHE A 87 3.23 -4.24 -16.72
CA PHE A 87 2.24 -4.57 -15.68
C PHE A 87 2.74 -4.21 -14.28
N ASN A 88 4.07 -4.13 -14.08
CA ASN A 88 4.72 -3.87 -12.80
C ASN A 88 5.21 -2.41 -12.62
N ALA A 89 5.25 -1.61 -13.68
CA ALA A 89 5.70 -0.23 -13.60
C ALA A 89 4.62 0.70 -13.04
N ALA A 90 4.90 1.35 -11.91
CA ALA A 90 4.10 2.41 -11.34
C ALA A 90 3.97 3.57 -12.34
N SER A 91 2.82 4.25 -12.31
CA SER A 91 2.50 5.35 -13.23
C SER A 91 2.10 6.63 -12.50
N VAL A 92 1.82 6.56 -11.20
CA VAL A 92 1.52 7.73 -10.37
C VAL A 92 2.82 8.30 -9.80
N PRO A 93 3.14 9.59 -10.01
CA PRO A 93 4.30 10.22 -9.41
C PRO A 93 4.10 10.46 -7.89
N LEU A 94 5.19 10.46 -7.14
CA LEU A 94 5.19 10.74 -5.70
C LEU A 94 4.66 12.15 -5.42
N ALA A 95 3.49 12.25 -4.77
CA ALA A 95 2.84 13.52 -4.49
C ALA A 95 3.53 14.29 -3.36
N ALA A 96 3.60 15.62 -3.49
CA ALA A 96 4.01 16.48 -2.40
C ALA A 96 2.98 16.46 -1.25
N ARG A 97 3.47 16.50 -0.01
CA ARG A 97 2.64 16.49 1.21
C ARG A 97 2.80 17.76 2.01
N PHE A 98 1.76 18.14 2.74
CA PHE A 98 1.83 19.13 3.81
C PHE A 98 1.33 18.54 5.13
N THR A 99 1.64 19.22 6.24
CA THR A 99 1.12 18.89 7.58
C THR A 99 0.03 19.87 7.96
N PRO A 100 -1.23 19.41 8.07
CA PRO A 100 -2.28 20.18 8.72
C PRO A 100 -1.97 20.40 10.20
N THR A 101 -2.65 21.35 10.83
CA THR A 101 -2.66 21.49 12.29
C THR A 101 -3.10 20.17 12.93
N PRO A 102 -2.33 19.58 13.87
CA PRO A 102 -2.71 18.33 14.54
C PRO A 102 -4.09 18.42 15.20
N VAL A 103 -4.87 17.34 15.11
CA VAL A 103 -6.23 17.28 15.70
C VAL A 103 -6.26 17.12 17.20
N ASN A 104 -5.12 16.77 17.80
CA ASN A 104 -4.97 16.56 19.23
C ASN A 104 -3.59 17.07 19.67
N ALA A 105 -3.42 17.30 20.96
CA ALA A 105 -2.19 17.86 21.51
C ALA A 105 -1.03 16.85 21.65
N THR A 106 -1.29 15.54 21.54
CA THR A 106 -0.27 14.49 21.68
C THR A 106 0.45 14.21 20.35
N ALA A 107 -0.21 14.42 19.23
CA ALA A 107 0.37 14.32 17.89
C ALA A 107 1.34 15.49 17.62
N ARG A 108 2.60 15.18 17.32
CA ARG A 108 3.66 16.18 17.10
C ARG A 108 3.98 16.36 15.63
N SER A 109 4.01 17.61 15.17
CA SER A 109 4.51 17.97 13.84
C SER A 109 6.04 18.02 13.84
N GLY A 110 6.68 17.47 12.80
CA GLY A 110 8.14 17.55 12.62
C GLY A 110 8.96 16.71 13.61
N GLN A 111 8.32 15.86 14.40
CA GLN A 111 8.98 14.93 15.30
C GLN A 111 8.54 13.50 15.03
N ALA A 112 9.50 12.57 15.07
CA ALA A 112 9.33 11.19 14.66
C ALA A 112 8.75 11.05 13.24
N ARG A 113 8.86 9.83 12.73
CA ARG A 113 8.28 9.38 11.49
C ARG A 113 7.77 7.95 11.70
N VAL A 114 6.99 7.43 10.76
CA VAL A 114 6.59 5.99 10.77
C VAL A 114 7.03 5.30 9.49
N GLN A 115 7.86 4.27 9.62
CA GLN A 115 8.14 3.32 8.55
C GLN A 115 7.29 2.07 8.74
N SER A 116 6.73 1.54 7.66
CA SER A 116 5.86 0.36 7.68
C SER A 116 6.42 -0.74 6.78
N LEU A 117 6.78 -1.90 7.34
CA LEU A 117 7.24 -3.08 6.61
C LEU A 117 6.06 -4.04 6.42
N VAL A 118 5.53 -4.13 5.20
CA VAL A 118 4.25 -4.80 4.91
C VAL A 118 4.44 -5.92 3.90
N SER A 119 3.94 -7.12 4.24
CA SER A 119 3.81 -8.20 3.25
C SER A 119 2.40 -8.17 2.64
N PHE A 120 2.29 -7.61 1.44
CA PHE A 120 1.03 -7.57 0.69
C PHE A 120 0.66 -8.90 0.02
N GLY A 121 1.60 -9.85 0.02
CA GLY A 121 1.47 -11.17 -0.60
C GLY A 121 2.78 -11.95 -0.51
N PRO A 122 2.81 -13.22 -0.96
CA PRO A 122 4.03 -14.01 -1.02
C PRO A 122 5.09 -13.39 -1.95
N THR A 123 6.35 -13.83 -1.87
CA THR A 123 7.40 -13.35 -2.79
C THR A 123 7.09 -13.81 -4.22
N ALA A 124 6.83 -15.11 -4.38
CA ALA A 124 6.42 -15.71 -5.63
C ALA A 124 4.90 -15.78 -5.73
N GLY A 125 4.36 -15.57 -6.93
CA GLY A 125 2.93 -15.71 -7.19
C GLY A 125 2.08 -14.54 -6.71
N ASN A 126 2.67 -13.42 -6.29
CA ASN A 126 1.94 -12.19 -5.96
C ASN A 126 1.56 -11.44 -7.25
N PRO A 127 0.27 -11.38 -7.64
CA PRO A 127 -0.14 -10.83 -8.93
C PRO A 127 0.21 -9.34 -9.09
N SER A 128 0.77 -8.95 -10.24
CA SER A 128 1.19 -7.57 -10.48
C SER A 128 0.09 -6.53 -10.27
N GLN A 129 -1.16 -6.87 -10.58
CA GLN A 129 -2.28 -5.92 -10.67
C GLN A 129 -3.48 -6.32 -9.81
N GLY A 130 -3.21 -6.96 -8.65
CA GLY A 130 -4.26 -7.42 -7.75
C GLY A 130 -4.97 -8.69 -8.25
N ALA A 131 -6.13 -9.00 -7.66
CA ALA A 131 -6.82 -10.27 -7.89
C ALA A 131 -8.35 -10.16 -7.71
N ALA A 132 -9.07 -11.21 -8.14
CA ALA A 132 -10.51 -11.36 -7.99
C ALA A 132 -10.93 -11.77 -6.56
N THR A 133 -10.53 -10.98 -5.56
CA THR A 133 -10.92 -11.14 -4.15
C THR A 133 -10.94 -9.78 -3.45
N ALA A 134 -11.89 -9.59 -2.53
CA ALA A 134 -11.95 -8.42 -1.65
C ALA A 134 -11.22 -8.64 -0.31
N ASP A 135 -10.76 -9.86 0.00
CA ASP A 135 -9.98 -10.13 1.21
C ASP A 135 -8.51 -9.75 0.95
N TYR A 136 -8.22 -8.45 1.02
CA TYR A 136 -6.91 -7.88 0.75
C TYR A 136 -6.52 -6.84 1.81
N TYR A 137 -5.21 -6.66 2.05
CA TYR A 137 -4.71 -5.59 2.92
C TYR A 137 -4.75 -4.26 2.17
N ALA A 138 -5.95 -3.73 1.96
CA ALA A 138 -6.18 -2.45 1.29
C ALA A 138 -5.89 -1.27 2.23
N PHE A 139 -4.60 -1.14 2.60
CA PHE A 139 -4.10 -0.16 3.55
C PHE A 139 -4.56 1.27 3.21
N GLY A 140 -5.03 2.03 4.20
CA GLY A 140 -5.59 3.36 4.00
C GLY A 140 -5.05 4.48 4.90
N HIS A 141 -4.20 4.17 5.89
CA HIS A 141 -3.71 5.15 6.88
C HIS A 141 -2.40 5.84 6.44
N TRP A 142 -2.28 6.12 5.15
CA TRP A 142 -1.09 6.73 4.53
C TRP A 142 -0.67 8.07 5.14
N ALA A 143 -1.63 8.80 5.71
CA ALA A 143 -1.41 10.09 6.35
C ALA A 143 -0.42 10.04 7.53
N TYR A 144 -0.22 8.86 8.13
CA TYR A 144 0.70 8.66 9.25
C TYR A 144 1.98 7.93 8.88
N VAL A 145 2.13 7.47 7.62
CA VAL A 145 3.29 6.73 7.15
C VAL A 145 4.23 7.66 6.39
N ASP A 146 5.53 7.57 6.67
CA ASP A 146 6.58 8.34 6.00
C ASP A 146 7.40 7.52 5.01
N GLU A 147 7.45 6.20 5.17
CA GLU A 147 8.11 5.29 4.24
C GLU A 147 7.48 3.89 4.33
N LEU A 148 7.16 3.29 3.18
CA LEU A 148 6.67 1.92 3.10
C LEU A 148 7.79 1.03 2.59
N VAL A 149 7.99 -0.13 3.22
CA VAL A 149 8.86 -1.19 2.71
C VAL A 149 7.97 -2.33 2.26
N PHE A 150 8.06 -2.68 0.98
CA PHE A 150 7.36 -3.83 0.41
C PHE A 150 8.07 -5.12 0.82
N TRP A 151 7.59 -5.69 1.93
CA TRP A 151 8.26 -6.77 2.62
C TRP A 151 8.00 -8.14 1.98
N GLY A 152 9.09 -8.87 1.76
CA GLY A 152 9.08 -10.23 1.25
C GLY A 152 10.49 -10.70 0.96
N GLY A 153 10.62 -11.78 0.21
CA GLY A 153 11.89 -12.45 -0.03
C GLY A 153 12.06 -13.67 0.87
N SER A 154 12.57 -14.75 0.29
CA SER A 154 12.88 -16.00 0.99
C SER A 154 13.97 -16.77 0.25
N SER A 155 14.68 -17.64 0.97
CA SER A 155 15.75 -18.46 0.38
C SER A 155 15.26 -19.40 -0.72
N GLY A 156 13.99 -19.79 -0.72
CA GLY A 156 13.38 -20.69 -1.71
C GLY A 156 12.77 -20.00 -2.93
N GLU A 157 12.44 -18.72 -2.83
CA GLU A 157 11.78 -17.96 -3.90
C GLU A 157 12.75 -16.99 -4.57
N GLY A 158 13.30 -16.04 -3.81
CA GLY A 158 14.15 -14.94 -4.26
C GLY A 158 14.43 -13.97 -3.13
N LEU A 159 15.54 -13.23 -3.21
CA LEU A 159 16.08 -12.40 -2.13
C LEU A 159 15.86 -10.91 -2.33
N ILE A 160 15.69 -10.49 -3.58
CA ILE A 160 15.52 -9.11 -3.99
C ILE A 160 14.13 -9.02 -4.57
N LEU A 161 13.24 -8.23 -3.97
CA LEU A 161 11.83 -8.14 -4.34
C LEU A 161 11.47 -6.70 -4.67
N ALA A 162 11.00 -6.46 -5.89
CA ALA A 162 10.43 -5.18 -6.31
C ALA A 162 8.94 -5.09 -5.90
N PRO A 163 8.44 -3.91 -5.51
CA PRO A 163 7.03 -3.71 -5.20
C PRO A 163 6.14 -3.80 -6.44
N ASN A 164 4.88 -4.21 -6.26
CA ASN A 164 3.89 -4.20 -7.33
C ASN A 164 3.42 -2.77 -7.60
N ALA A 165 3.21 -2.42 -8.87
CA ALA A 165 2.76 -1.11 -9.32
C ALA A 165 1.56 -0.54 -8.53
N PRO A 166 0.48 -1.31 -8.26
CA PRO A 166 -0.70 -0.79 -7.57
C PRO A 166 -0.41 -0.23 -6.18
N ILE A 167 0.59 -0.78 -5.48
CA ILE A 167 0.96 -0.36 -4.13
C ILE A 167 1.77 0.93 -4.19
N VAL A 168 2.73 1.00 -5.12
CA VAL A 168 3.51 2.21 -5.39
C VAL A 168 2.58 3.34 -5.81
N ASP A 169 1.63 3.08 -6.72
CA ASP A 169 0.68 4.09 -7.18
C ASP A 169 -0.18 4.65 -6.04
N ALA A 170 -0.68 3.78 -5.16
CA ALA A 170 -1.46 4.19 -4.00
C ALA A 170 -0.63 5.00 -3.01
N ALA A 171 0.57 4.54 -2.68
CA ALA A 171 1.49 5.23 -1.78
C ALA A 171 1.90 6.60 -2.35
N HIS A 172 2.27 6.67 -3.62
CA HIS A 172 2.63 7.89 -4.34
C HIS A 172 1.51 8.91 -4.39
N ARG A 173 0.26 8.48 -4.64
CA ARG A 173 -0.92 9.36 -4.57
C ARG A 173 -1.08 10.03 -3.21
N HIS A 174 -0.62 9.35 -2.15
CA HIS A 174 -0.59 9.83 -0.77
C HIS A 174 0.76 10.41 -0.35
N GLY A 175 1.74 10.51 -1.26
CA GLY A 175 3.06 11.10 -1.03
C GLY A 175 3.98 10.27 -0.13
N VAL A 176 3.80 8.96 -0.09
CA VAL A 176 4.61 8.01 0.67
C VAL A 176 5.57 7.28 -0.29
N PRO A 177 6.90 7.37 -0.09
CA PRO A 177 7.85 6.59 -0.85
C PRO A 177 7.77 5.09 -0.49
N VAL A 178 8.02 4.24 -1.48
CA VAL A 178 8.01 2.78 -1.38
C VAL A 178 9.39 2.20 -1.70
N LEU A 179 9.95 1.47 -0.75
CA LEU A 179 11.18 0.72 -0.94
C LEU A 179 10.88 -0.75 -1.30
N GLY A 180 11.60 -1.28 -2.28
CA GLY A 180 11.75 -2.72 -2.47
C GLY A 180 12.58 -3.33 -1.34
N ASN A 181 12.66 -4.66 -1.28
CA ASN A 181 13.37 -5.36 -0.22
C ASN A 181 14.56 -6.16 -0.76
N ILE A 182 15.70 -6.05 -0.10
CA ILE A 182 16.87 -6.91 -0.26
C ILE A 182 17.03 -7.69 1.03
N PHE A 183 16.61 -8.95 1.04
CA PHE A 183 16.66 -9.81 2.21
C PHE A 183 17.66 -10.95 2.02
N LEU A 184 18.77 -10.88 2.75
CA LEU A 184 19.75 -11.96 2.87
C LEU A 184 19.38 -12.78 4.12
N PRO A 185 18.75 -13.96 3.98
CA PRO A 185 18.09 -14.62 5.11
C PRO A 185 19.10 -15.16 6.13
N PRO A 186 18.67 -15.39 7.39
CA PRO A 186 19.47 -16.17 8.33
C PRO A 186 19.76 -17.58 7.80
N VAL A 187 20.91 -18.15 8.20
CA VAL A 187 21.29 -19.53 7.84
C VAL A 187 20.22 -20.54 8.27
N ALA A 188 19.59 -20.31 9.44
CA ALA A 188 18.49 -21.15 9.94
C ALA A 188 17.26 -21.21 9.01
N TYR A 189 17.11 -20.23 8.11
CA TYR A 189 16.05 -20.16 7.12
C TYR A 189 16.59 -20.34 5.69
N GLY A 190 17.71 -21.05 5.53
CA GLY A 190 18.30 -21.39 4.24
C GLY A 190 19.16 -20.29 3.63
N GLY A 191 19.52 -19.25 4.39
CA GLY A 191 20.45 -18.21 3.95
C GLY A 191 21.82 -18.77 3.59
N GLN A 192 22.36 -18.36 2.43
CA GLN A 192 23.69 -18.78 1.96
C GLN A 192 24.60 -17.57 1.84
N LEU A 193 25.78 -17.64 2.47
CA LEU A 193 26.76 -16.55 2.45
C LEU A 193 27.26 -16.21 1.04
N GLN A 194 27.15 -17.16 0.10
CA GLN A 194 27.45 -16.92 -1.31
C GLN A 194 26.59 -15.80 -1.89
N TRP A 195 25.30 -15.71 -1.55
CA TRP A 195 24.43 -14.65 -2.05
C TRP A 195 24.85 -13.27 -1.55
N THR A 196 25.33 -13.17 -0.30
CA THR A 196 25.93 -11.93 0.21
C THR A 196 27.18 -11.55 -0.59
N ARG A 197 28.03 -12.53 -0.95
CA ARG A 197 29.24 -12.29 -1.75
C ARG A 197 28.90 -11.87 -3.18
N ASP A 198 27.89 -12.49 -3.79
CA ASP A 198 27.42 -12.12 -5.12
C ASP A 198 26.89 -10.69 -5.14
N LEU A 199 26.09 -10.30 -4.13
CA LEU A 199 25.54 -8.95 -4.00
C LEU A 199 26.64 -7.88 -3.98
N VAL A 200 27.72 -8.13 -3.23
CA VAL A 200 28.82 -7.17 -3.03
C VAL A 200 30.01 -7.43 -3.94
N GLN A 201 29.83 -8.21 -5.02
CA GLN A 201 30.91 -8.49 -5.95
C GLN A 201 31.31 -7.20 -6.70
N GLN A 202 32.61 -6.93 -6.75
CA GLN A 202 33.17 -5.84 -7.53
C GLN A 202 33.54 -6.27 -8.96
N ASP A 203 33.45 -5.35 -9.90
CA ASP A 203 34.06 -5.51 -11.23
C ASP A 203 35.57 -5.18 -11.22
N ALA A 204 36.23 -5.34 -12.37
CA ALA A 204 37.66 -5.04 -12.52
C ALA A 204 38.02 -3.57 -12.27
N ALA A 205 37.04 -2.66 -12.27
CA ALA A 205 37.21 -1.24 -11.96
C ALA A 205 36.90 -0.92 -10.48
N GLY A 206 36.60 -1.93 -9.65
CA GLY A 206 36.27 -1.76 -8.23
C GLY A 206 34.86 -1.26 -7.95
N ARG A 207 33.99 -1.20 -8.97
CA ARG A 207 32.57 -0.80 -8.83
C ARG A 207 31.72 -1.97 -8.40
N TYR A 208 30.55 -1.72 -7.84
CA TYR A 208 29.56 -2.73 -7.45
C TYR A 208 28.41 -2.80 -8.49
N PRO A 209 28.46 -3.68 -9.50
CA PRO A 209 27.50 -3.65 -10.62
C PRO A 209 26.05 -3.87 -10.22
N LEU A 210 25.80 -4.66 -9.16
CA LEU A 210 24.46 -4.89 -8.66
C LEU A 210 23.87 -3.66 -7.97
N ALA A 211 24.69 -2.74 -7.44
CA ALA A 211 24.20 -1.45 -6.94
C ALA A 211 23.58 -0.63 -8.09
N ALA A 212 24.27 -0.53 -9.22
CA ALA A 212 23.74 0.13 -10.42
C ALA A 212 22.49 -0.57 -10.97
N ARG A 213 22.44 -1.90 -10.90
CA ARG A 213 21.29 -2.70 -11.36
C ARG A 213 20.05 -2.46 -10.50
N LEU A 214 20.20 -2.41 -9.18
CA LEU A 214 19.12 -2.11 -8.24
C LEU A 214 18.51 -0.71 -8.48
N VAL A 215 19.35 0.28 -8.75
CA VAL A 215 18.90 1.64 -9.10
C VAL A 215 18.13 1.65 -10.43
N ALA A 216 18.61 0.90 -11.43
CA ALA A 216 17.94 0.77 -12.71
C ALA A 216 16.59 0.05 -12.62
N VAL A 217 16.45 -0.96 -11.74
CA VAL A 217 15.15 -1.61 -11.46
C VAL A 217 14.18 -0.61 -10.86
N ALA A 218 14.60 0.12 -9.80
CA ALA A 218 13.76 1.12 -9.15
C ALA A 218 13.31 2.23 -10.12
N GLU A 219 14.21 2.69 -11.00
CA GLU A 219 13.89 3.67 -12.05
C GLU A 219 12.91 3.12 -13.08
N ALA A 220 13.10 1.89 -13.57
CA ALA A 220 12.24 1.29 -14.59
C ALA A 220 10.83 0.96 -14.05
N TYR A 221 10.73 0.53 -12.80
CA TYR A 221 9.47 0.18 -12.15
C TYR A 221 8.80 1.38 -11.48
N GLY A 222 9.53 2.48 -11.25
CA GLY A 222 9.00 3.73 -10.69
C GLY A 222 8.79 3.71 -9.18
N PHE A 223 9.64 3.01 -8.40
CA PHE A 223 9.63 3.04 -6.93
C PHE A 223 10.92 3.67 -6.36
N ASP A 224 10.94 3.95 -5.07
CA ASP A 224 11.83 4.96 -4.48
C ASP A 224 13.14 4.42 -3.89
N GLY A 225 13.47 3.14 -4.07
CA GLY A 225 14.75 2.56 -3.64
C GLY A 225 14.61 1.30 -2.81
N TRP A 226 15.53 1.07 -1.86
CA TRP A 226 15.73 -0.27 -1.28
C TRP A 226 15.95 -0.30 0.23
N PHE A 227 15.25 -1.22 0.89
CA PHE A 227 15.54 -1.66 2.26
C PHE A 227 16.53 -2.82 2.21
N VAL A 228 17.66 -2.69 2.92
CA VAL A 228 18.74 -3.68 2.94
C VAL A 228 18.73 -4.41 4.29
N ASN A 229 18.35 -5.68 4.25
CA ASN A 229 18.35 -6.58 5.41
C ASN A 229 19.38 -7.70 5.25
N ALA A 230 20.51 -7.59 5.95
CA ALA A 230 21.64 -8.50 5.85
C ALA A 230 21.77 -9.44 7.07
N GLU A 231 20.99 -10.53 7.11
CA GLU A 231 20.95 -11.45 8.25
C GLU A 231 21.73 -12.77 8.06
N THR A 232 22.40 -12.95 6.92
CA THR A 232 23.19 -14.17 6.67
C THR A 232 24.50 -14.15 7.47
N GLY A 233 24.58 -14.99 8.50
CA GLY A 233 25.78 -15.17 9.31
C GLY A 233 26.95 -15.86 8.58
N GLY A 234 28.14 -15.83 9.20
CA GLY A 234 29.37 -16.46 8.68
C GLY A 234 30.32 -15.53 7.92
N GLY A 235 30.02 -14.22 7.87
CA GLY A 235 30.89 -13.20 7.30
C GLY A 235 32.13 -12.90 8.15
N ASN A 236 33.05 -12.15 7.55
CA ASN A 236 34.29 -11.65 8.18
C ASN A 236 34.49 -10.17 7.85
N SER A 237 35.53 -9.54 8.40
CA SER A 237 35.75 -8.10 8.22
C SER A 237 35.93 -7.68 6.76
N ALA A 238 36.45 -8.56 5.89
CA ALA A 238 36.53 -8.28 4.45
C ALA A 238 35.13 -8.19 3.81
N LEU A 239 34.22 -9.11 4.16
CA LEU A 239 32.83 -9.04 3.73
C LEU A 239 32.09 -7.83 4.34
N GLY A 240 32.40 -7.47 5.59
CA GLY A 240 31.97 -6.24 6.25
C GLY A 240 32.32 -4.99 5.47
N ALA A 241 33.60 -4.85 5.10
CA ALA A 241 34.07 -3.75 4.27
C ALA A 241 33.43 -3.76 2.87
N ALA A 242 33.24 -4.93 2.26
CA ALA A 242 32.60 -5.04 0.96
C ALA A 242 31.12 -4.63 0.99
N MET A 243 30.37 -5.03 2.02
CA MET A 243 28.98 -4.59 2.21
C MET A 243 28.88 -3.08 2.42
N LEU A 244 29.79 -2.50 3.20
CA LEU A 244 29.82 -1.05 3.39
C LEU A 244 30.15 -0.30 2.08
N GLY A 245 31.08 -0.83 1.28
CA GLY A 245 31.39 -0.29 -0.05
C GLY A 245 30.21 -0.38 -1.01
N PHE A 246 29.52 -1.54 -1.04
CA PHE A 246 28.30 -1.74 -1.81
C PHE A 246 27.21 -0.75 -1.41
N LEU A 247 26.95 -0.60 -0.10
CA LEU A 247 25.92 0.32 0.39
C LEU A 247 26.25 1.77 0.03
N ARG A 248 27.53 2.15 0.05
CA ARG A 248 28.00 3.48 -0.36
C ARG A 248 27.76 3.75 -1.84
N GLU A 249 28.09 2.79 -2.71
CA GLU A 249 27.83 2.94 -4.14
C GLU A 249 26.33 2.95 -4.43
N LEU A 250 25.56 2.05 -3.82
CA LEU A 250 24.10 2.02 -3.93
C LEU A 250 23.49 3.36 -3.51
N LYS A 251 23.87 3.90 -2.35
CA LYS A 251 23.37 5.21 -1.90
C LYS A 251 23.74 6.33 -2.87
N SER A 252 24.98 6.38 -3.34
CA SER A 252 25.43 7.42 -4.26
C SER A 252 24.65 7.40 -5.57
N LEU A 253 24.43 6.21 -6.14
CA LEU A 253 23.68 6.05 -7.38
C LEU A 253 22.18 6.30 -7.19
N ALA A 254 21.61 5.83 -6.07
CA ALA A 254 20.22 6.03 -5.71
C ALA A 254 19.91 7.53 -5.54
N ALA A 255 20.75 8.27 -4.81
CA ALA A 255 20.58 9.71 -4.59
C ALA A 255 20.54 10.51 -5.89
N ALA A 256 21.37 10.13 -6.88
CA ALA A 256 21.38 10.78 -8.21
C ALA A 256 20.07 10.58 -9.00
N ARG A 257 19.22 9.63 -8.59
CA ARG A 257 17.90 9.34 -9.16
C ARG A 257 16.74 9.71 -8.24
N GLY A 258 17.01 10.40 -7.13
CA GLY A 258 15.99 10.70 -6.11
C GLY A 258 15.54 9.50 -5.29
N GLN A 259 16.26 8.37 -5.36
CA GLN A 259 15.96 7.15 -4.62
C GLN A 259 16.67 7.15 -3.24
N ARG A 260 16.21 6.25 -2.37
CA ARG A 260 16.62 6.12 -0.97
C ARG A 260 17.08 4.71 -0.62
N VAL A 261 17.88 4.59 0.43
CA VAL A 261 18.39 3.33 0.95
C VAL A 261 18.25 3.29 2.47
N THR A 262 17.50 2.33 2.98
CA THR A 262 17.36 2.11 4.43
C THR A 262 18.10 0.84 4.84
N TRP A 263 18.93 0.92 5.89
CA TRP A 263 19.71 -0.20 6.41
C TRP A 263 19.06 -0.83 7.65
N TYR A 264 19.01 -2.15 7.74
CA TYR A 264 18.57 -2.84 8.95
C TYR A 264 19.75 -3.18 9.87
N ASP A 265 19.68 -2.78 11.14
CA ASP A 265 20.63 -3.12 12.20
C ASP A 265 20.80 -4.64 12.31
N SER A 266 21.80 -5.22 11.65
CA SER A 266 22.02 -6.66 11.57
C SER A 266 23.51 -7.00 11.39
N MET A 267 24.01 -7.00 10.15
CA MET A 267 25.43 -7.16 9.85
C MET A 267 26.23 -5.98 10.39
N THR A 268 27.31 -6.26 11.13
CA THR A 268 28.22 -5.25 11.68
C THR A 268 29.39 -4.98 10.73
N VAL A 269 30.16 -3.92 10.98
CA VAL A 269 31.35 -3.57 10.17
C VAL A 269 32.40 -4.68 10.10
N ASN A 270 32.39 -5.60 11.06
CA ASN A 270 33.26 -6.78 11.08
C ASN A 270 32.68 -7.98 10.29
N GLY A 271 31.55 -7.80 9.60
CA GLY A 271 30.87 -8.81 8.80
C GLY A 271 30.10 -9.89 9.57
N ALA A 272 30.12 -9.84 10.91
CA ALA A 272 29.29 -10.69 11.75
C ALA A 272 27.87 -10.12 11.85
N VAL A 273 26.86 -10.99 11.79
CA VAL A 273 25.47 -10.64 12.09
C VAL A 273 25.31 -10.58 13.61
N SER A 274 25.07 -9.38 14.12
CA SER A 274 24.86 -9.09 15.52
C SER A 274 24.00 -7.84 15.60
N TRP A 275 22.69 -8.00 15.76
CA TRP A 275 21.84 -6.83 15.91
C TRP A 275 22.02 -6.18 17.28
N GLN A 276 22.12 -4.86 17.28
CA GLN A 276 22.52 -4.08 18.45
C GLN A 276 21.34 -3.57 19.28
N GLY A 277 20.16 -3.41 18.66
CA GLY A 277 19.06 -2.67 19.28
C GLY A 277 19.45 -1.22 19.61
N ALA A 278 20.41 -0.69 18.85
CA ALA A 278 21.05 0.61 19.07
C ALA A 278 21.86 1.05 17.84
N LEU A 279 22.04 2.36 17.67
CA LEU A 279 23.14 2.92 16.89
C LEU A 279 24.39 2.97 17.77
N ASN A 280 25.46 2.28 17.36
CA ASN A 280 26.75 2.29 18.07
C ASN A 280 27.93 2.04 17.12
N SER A 281 29.15 1.96 17.65
CA SER A 281 30.38 1.82 16.83
C SER A 281 30.40 0.60 15.89
N ARG A 282 29.56 -0.41 16.11
CA ARG A 282 29.51 -1.64 15.29
C ARG A 282 28.68 -1.48 14.01
N ASN A 283 27.73 -0.54 13.99
CA ASN A 283 26.84 -0.31 12.85
C ASN A 283 26.81 1.17 12.39
N GLN A 284 27.49 2.08 13.10
CA GLN A 284 27.53 3.51 12.78
C GLN A 284 27.91 3.80 11.33
N ALA A 285 28.92 3.12 10.78
CA ALA A 285 29.34 3.35 9.42
C ALA A 285 28.23 3.05 8.39
N PHE A 286 27.36 2.07 8.66
CA PHE A 286 26.20 1.80 7.82
C PHE A 286 25.13 2.89 7.97
N PHE A 287 24.90 3.39 9.19
CA PHE A 287 24.02 4.54 9.40
C PHE A 287 24.55 5.74 8.61
N GLU A 288 25.79 6.17 8.80
CA GLU A 288 26.41 7.30 8.07
C GLU A 288 26.34 7.15 6.54
N THR A 289 26.27 5.91 6.04
CA THR A 289 26.20 5.61 4.60
C THR A 289 24.77 5.55 4.05
N ALA A 290 23.78 5.12 4.83
CA ALA A 290 22.38 4.96 4.40
C ALA A 290 21.55 6.25 4.61
N ASP A 291 20.39 6.36 3.97
CA ASP A 291 19.44 7.44 4.25
C ASP A 291 18.85 7.32 5.65
N ASP A 292 18.57 6.10 6.09
CA ASP A 292 17.96 5.83 7.39
C ASP A 292 18.40 4.46 7.91
N MET A 293 18.21 4.19 9.21
CA MET A 293 18.47 2.89 9.81
C MET A 293 17.26 2.38 10.59
N PHE A 294 16.83 1.15 10.30
CA PHE A 294 15.89 0.41 11.13
C PHE A 294 16.65 -0.30 12.25
N VAL A 295 16.36 0.10 13.49
CA VAL A 295 16.98 -0.43 14.70
C VAL A 295 16.24 -1.71 15.13
N ASP A 296 16.99 -2.78 15.36
CA ASP A 296 16.44 -4.08 15.76
C ASP A 296 15.58 -4.00 17.03
N PHE A 297 14.63 -4.93 17.16
CA PHE A 297 13.60 -5.00 18.20
C PHE A 297 14.14 -5.10 19.64
N ARG A 298 15.44 -5.36 19.83
CA ARG A 298 16.08 -5.56 21.16
C ARG A 298 16.56 -4.28 21.81
N TRP A 299 16.00 -3.15 21.43
CA TRP A 299 16.30 -1.86 22.03
C TRP A 299 15.75 -1.74 23.47
N THR A 300 16.25 -0.75 24.20
CA THR A 300 15.77 -0.32 25.52
C THR A 300 15.65 1.20 25.53
N SER A 301 14.98 1.78 26.53
CA SER A 301 14.91 3.25 26.69
C SER A 301 16.31 3.90 26.71
N ALA A 302 17.28 3.25 27.35
CA ALA A 302 18.65 3.74 27.41
C ALA A 302 19.35 3.68 26.05
N THR A 303 19.20 2.58 25.31
CA THR A 303 19.87 2.43 24.01
C THR A 303 19.25 3.31 22.94
N LEU A 304 17.93 3.55 22.94
CA LEU A 304 17.32 4.50 22.02
C LEU A 304 17.74 5.94 22.32
N ALA A 305 17.78 6.33 23.60
CA ALA A 305 18.25 7.65 24.00
C ALA A 305 19.71 7.89 23.57
N SER A 306 20.61 6.93 23.81
CA SER A 306 22.01 7.04 23.36
C SER A 306 22.13 7.02 21.83
N SER A 307 21.29 6.25 21.14
CA SER A 307 21.26 6.23 19.67
C SER A 307 20.85 7.59 19.10
N GLY A 308 19.81 8.21 19.66
CA GLY A 308 19.36 9.54 19.27
C GLY A 308 20.42 10.63 19.53
N GLN A 309 21.18 10.52 20.63
CA GLN A 309 22.33 11.40 20.89
C GLN A 309 23.48 11.16 19.89
N GLN A 310 23.80 9.90 19.62
CA GLN A 310 24.84 9.53 18.67
C GLN A 310 24.51 10.06 17.27
N ALA A 311 23.27 9.92 16.80
CA ALA A 311 22.83 10.47 15.52
C ALA A 311 23.08 11.98 15.45
N GLN A 312 22.75 12.72 16.51
CA GLN A 312 22.98 14.17 16.57
C GLN A 312 24.47 14.53 16.58
N GLN A 313 25.32 13.76 17.26
CA GLN A 313 26.78 13.95 17.23
C GLN A 313 27.36 13.74 15.83
N LEU A 314 26.72 12.90 15.01
CA LEU A 314 27.05 12.70 13.60
C LEU A 314 26.43 13.76 12.68
N GLY A 315 25.78 14.78 13.21
CA GLY A 315 25.10 15.83 12.44
C GLY A 315 23.81 15.34 11.76
N ARG A 316 23.27 14.21 12.19
CA ARG A 316 22.09 13.55 11.63
C ARG A 316 20.87 13.65 12.53
N SER A 317 19.68 13.54 11.95
CA SER A 317 18.45 13.59 12.73
C SER A 317 18.27 12.28 13.51
N ARG A 318 17.91 12.38 14.80
CA ARG A 318 17.47 11.21 15.60
C ARG A 318 16.25 10.51 15.02
N TYR A 319 15.48 11.20 14.17
CA TYR A 319 14.30 10.65 13.49
C TYR A 319 14.66 9.89 12.21
N GLU A 320 15.95 9.76 11.87
CA GLU A 320 16.48 8.83 10.85
C GLU A 320 16.77 7.43 11.40
N LEU A 321 16.42 7.21 12.67
CA LEU A 321 16.42 5.91 13.32
C LEU A 321 14.98 5.44 13.52
N TRP A 322 14.63 4.29 12.92
CA TRP A 322 13.33 3.65 13.10
C TRP A 322 13.43 2.59 14.21
N ALA A 323 12.92 2.86 15.40
CA ALA A 323 12.87 1.86 16.47
C ALA A 323 11.90 0.75 16.07
N GLY A 324 12.41 -0.46 15.84
CA GLY A 324 11.62 -1.59 15.39
C GLY A 324 10.61 -2.06 16.44
N VAL A 325 9.36 -2.20 16.03
CA VAL A 325 8.26 -2.77 16.81
C VAL A 325 7.69 -3.95 16.02
N ASP A 326 7.83 -5.16 16.57
CA ASP A 326 7.29 -6.38 15.98
C ASP A 326 5.80 -6.51 16.33
N VAL A 327 4.93 -6.24 15.35
CA VAL A 327 3.48 -6.36 15.50
C VAL A 327 2.91 -7.60 14.82
N GLU A 328 3.75 -8.47 14.25
CA GLU A 328 3.34 -9.59 13.38
C GLU A 328 2.39 -10.56 14.10
N ALA A 329 2.62 -10.80 15.39
CA ALA A 329 1.85 -11.77 16.16
C ALA A 329 0.72 -11.14 17.00
N ASN A 330 0.96 -9.95 17.55
CA ASN A 330 0.11 -9.38 18.61
C ASN A 330 -0.51 -8.04 18.25
N GLY A 331 -0.10 -7.39 17.16
CA GLY A 331 -0.72 -6.14 16.73
C GLY A 331 -0.73 -5.06 17.80
N TRP A 332 -1.90 -4.45 18.02
CA TRP A 332 -2.09 -3.46 19.10
C TRP A 332 -1.95 -4.04 20.52
N ASN A 333 -1.94 -5.36 20.70
CA ASN A 333 -1.64 -6.00 21.98
C ASN A 333 -0.13 -6.16 22.25
N THR A 334 0.72 -5.68 21.33
CA THR A 334 2.18 -5.69 21.53
C THR A 334 2.52 -4.74 22.68
N SER A 335 3.18 -5.30 23.70
CA SER A 335 3.62 -4.54 24.88
C SER A 335 5.04 -4.04 24.66
N GLU A 336 5.17 -2.75 24.34
CA GLU A 336 6.45 -2.06 24.25
C GLU A 336 6.48 -0.85 25.19
N SER A 337 7.69 -0.42 25.56
CA SER A 337 7.89 0.81 26.31
C SER A 337 7.74 2.02 25.39
N TRP A 338 6.52 2.43 25.05
CA TRP A 338 6.26 3.49 24.06
C TRP A 338 6.96 4.83 24.37
N ASP A 339 7.10 5.17 25.65
CA ASP A 339 7.79 6.41 26.06
C ASP A 339 9.32 6.35 25.84
N ALA A 340 9.86 5.19 25.47
CA ALA A 340 11.24 5.03 24.97
C ALA A 340 11.39 5.55 23.53
N ILE A 341 10.31 5.59 22.75
CA ILE A 341 10.30 6.00 21.35
C ILE A 341 9.63 7.37 21.20
N VAL A 342 8.36 7.45 21.61
CA VAL A 342 7.45 8.59 21.41
C VAL A 342 6.73 8.96 22.73
N PRO A 343 7.45 9.50 23.73
CA PRO A 343 6.84 9.96 24.97
C PRO A 343 5.81 11.08 24.73
N SER A 344 4.76 11.13 25.54
CA SER A 344 3.67 12.12 25.39
C SER A 344 4.02 13.51 25.95
N ASP A 345 4.92 13.57 26.93
CA ASP A 345 5.22 14.75 27.75
C ASP A 345 6.48 15.52 27.32
N ARG A 346 7.27 14.97 26.40
CA ARG A 346 8.53 15.56 25.90
C ARG A 346 8.75 15.24 24.43
N ALA A 347 9.86 15.74 23.87
CA ALA A 347 10.20 15.47 22.47
C ALA A 347 10.45 13.99 22.21
N HIS A 348 10.08 13.53 21.01
CA HIS A 348 10.27 12.14 20.58
C HIS A 348 11.76 11.77 20.57
N VAL A 349 12.07 10.51 20.89
CA VAL A 349 13.43 9.99 21.03
C VAL A 349 13.98 9.52 19.68
N THR A 350 13.18 8.76 18.93
CA THR A 350 13.47 8.27 17.57
C THR A 350 12.17 8.18 16.77
N SER A 351 12.22 7.63 15.56
CA SER A 351 11.04 7.27 14.76
C SER A 351 10.55 5.86 15.08
N ILE A 352 9.38 5.48 14.55
CA ILE A 352 8.75 4.17 14.74
C ILE A 352 8.94 3.32 13.48
N GLY A 353 9.41 2.08 13.61
CA GLY A 353 9.46 1.09 12.53
C GLY A 353 8.50 -0.06 12.81
N LEU A 354 7.36 -0.13 12.11
CA LEU A 354 6.35 -1.16 12.31
C LEU A 354 6.62 -2.37 11.40
N TYR A 355 6.92 -3.52 11.99
CA TYR A 355 7.13 -4.77 11.27
C TYR A 355 5.83 -5.59 11.22
N ARG A 356 5.31 -5.79 10.00
CA ARG A 356 4.13 -6.61 9.64
C ARG A 356 2.78 -6.11 10.16
N PRO A 357 2.42 -4.83 9.96
CA PRO A 357 1.13 -4.31 10.40
C PRO A 357 -0.07 -4.86 9.60
N GLU A 358 0.14 -5.61 8.50
CA GLU A 358 -0.95 -6.35 7.85
C GLU A 358 -1.58 -7.42 8.77
N TRP A 359 -1.01 -7.65 9.96
CA TRP A 359 -1.67 -8.30 11.07
C TRP A 359 -3.11 -7.80 11.28
N THR A 360 -3.43 -6.52 11.05
CA THR A 360 -4.80 -5.96 11.21
C THR A 360 -5.83 -6.68 10.35
N ARG A 361 -5.41 -7.25 9.21
CA ARG A 361 -6.22 -8.18 8.41
C ARG A 361 -6.03 -9.63 8.86
N ASN A 362 -4.79 -10.06 9.01
CA ASN A 362 -4.45 -11.49 9.11
C ASN A 362 -4.87 -12.15 10.42
N HIS A 363 -5.02 -11.37 11.50
CA HIS A 363 -5.51 -11.89 12.78
C HIS A 363 -7.03 -12.16 12.81
N LEU A 364 -7.78 -11.56 11.88
CA LEU A 364 -9.22 -11.75 11.78
C LEU A 364 -9.55 -13.14 11.22
N PRO A 365 -10.73 -13.71 11.53
CA PRO A 365 -11.16 -15.00 10.99
C PRO A 365 -11.14 -15.02 9.45
N ALA A 366 -11.05 -16.21 8.84
CA ALA A 366 -11.08 -16.35 7.38
C ALA A 366 -12.38 -15.83 6.73
N THR A 367 -13.47 -15.69 7.51
CA THR A 367 -14.76 -15.12 7.08
C THR A 367 -14.82 -13.60 7.16
N ARG A 368 -13.71 -12.92 7.49
CA ARG A 368 -13.60 -11.47 7.57
C ARG A 368 -14.11 -10.79 6.30
N THR A 369 -14.80 -9.67 6.49
CA THR A 369 -15.22 -8.78 5.42
C THR A 369 -14.24 -7.62 5.26
N PRO A 370 -14.29 -6.88 4.13
CA PRO A 370 -13.57 -5.61 4.01
C PRO A 370 -13.86 -4.62 5.15
N LYS A 371 -15.10 -4.60 5.66
CA LYS A 371 -15.51 -3.76 6.79
C LYS A 371 -14.80 -4.16 8.08
N ASP A 372 -14.70 -5.46 8.37
CA ASP A 372 -13.99 -5.95 9.57
C ASP A 372 -12.50 -5.57 9.53
N PHE A 373 -11.87 -5.70 8.35
CA PHE A 373 -10.49 -5.26 8.14
C PHE A 373 -10.32 -3.76 8.41
N HIS A 374 -11.12 -2.90 7.77
CA HIS A 374 -10.99 -1.44 7.95
C HIS A 374 -11.24 -1.01 9.41
N ALA A 375 -12.16 -1.68 10.13
CA ALA A 375 -12.38 -1.42 11.55
C ALA A 375 -11.17 -1.81 12.42
N ALA A 376 -10.52 -2.94 12.14
CA ALA A 376 -9.29 -3.33 12.81
C ALA A 376 -8.12 -2.39 12.47
N ASP A 377 -8.00 -1.96 11.21
CA ASP A 377 -6.98 -1.01 10.78
C ASP A 377 -7.19 0.35 11.46
N ASP A 378 -8.43 0.86 11.53
CA ASP A 378 -8.76 2.08 12.29
C ASP A 378 -8.37 1.97 13.77
N ARG A 379 -8.62 0.83 14.44
CA ARG A 379 -8.16 0.61 15.82
C ARG A 379 -6.64 0.68 15.96
N PHE A 380 -5.90 0.12 15.01
CA PHE A 380 -4.44 0.08 15.03
C PHE A 380 -3.82 1.45 14.78
N TRP A 381 -4.31 2.20 13.80
CA TRP A 381 -3.69 3.45 13.37
C TRP A 381 -4.21 4.69 14.11
N THR A 382 -5.49 4.69 14.48
CA THR A 382 -6.14 5.79 15.21
C THR A 382 -6.12 5.59 16.74
N GLY A 383 -6.19 4.34 17.22
CA GLY A 383 -6.28 4.03 18.65
C GLY A 383 -7.69 3.66 19.10
N ARG A 384 -7.86 3.34 20.40
CA ARG A 384 -9.11 2.74 20.92
C ARG A 384 -10.32 3.67 20.81
N SER A 385 -10.12 4.98 20.83
CA SER A 385 -11.19 5.96 20.70
C SER A 385 -11.85 5.95 19.32
N LEU A 386 -11.15 5.46 18.28
CA LEU A 386 -11.54 5.57 16.87
C LEU A 386 -11.82 7.02 16.44
N ASP A 387 -11.27 7.98 17.18
CA ASP A 387 -11.34 9.41 16.94
C ASP A 387 -9.97 10.03 17.29
N PRO A 388 -9.17 10.41 16.28
CA PRO A 388 -7.84 10.95 16.54
C PRO A 388 -7.89 12.35 17.18
N SER A 389 -9.02 13.06 17.19
CA SER A 389 -9.14 14.34 17.91
C SER A 389 -9.37 14.17 19.40
N ARG A 390 -9.82 12.99 19.83
CA ARG A 390 -10.11 12.63 21.22
C ARG A 390 -9.41 11.31 21.57
N PRO A 391 -8.06 11.29 21.59
CA PRO A 391 -7.32 10.07 21.86
C PRO A 391 -7.60 9.54 23.27
N ASP A 392 -7.60 8.21 23.40
CA ASP A 392 -7.75 7.54 24.68
C ASP A 392 -6.41 7.46 25.41
N GLY A 393 -6.22 8.31 26.43
CA GLY A 393 -4.98 8.38 27.20
C GLY A 393 -4.68 7.13 28.04
N THR A 394 -5.61 6.19 28.16
CA THR A 394 -5.43 4.93 28.93
C THR A 394 -5.14 3.72 28.04
N ASP A 395 -5.10 3.91 26.72
CA ASP A 395 -4.75 2.85 25.77
C ASP A 395 -3.27 2.47 25.92
N THR A 396 -2.99 1.18 26.08
CA THR A 396 -1.61 0.66 26.15
C THR A 396 -0.92 0.67 24.80
N TRP A 397 -1.71 0.70 23.72
CA TRP A 397 -1.20 0.83 22.36
C TRP A 397 -1.02 2.32 22.01
N ARG A 398 0.22 2.71 21.68
CA ARG A 398 0.51 4.06 21.20
C ARG A 398 0.31 4.11 19.68
N ALA A 399 -0.94 4.33 19.26
CA ALA A 399 -1.28 4.45 17.85
C ALA A 399 -0.51 5.60 17.15
N PRO A 400 -0.15 5.46 15.86
CA PRO A 400 0.47 6.52 15.08
C PRO A 400 -0.25 7.88 15.16
N ALA A 401 -1.59 7.91 15.06
CA ALA A 401 -2.38 9.15 15.12
C ALA A 401 -2.30 9.91 16.45
N VAL A 402 -1.86 9.25 17.53
CA VAL A 402 -1.65 9.92 18.82
C VAL A 402 -0.24 10.45 19.01
N SER A 403 0.69 10.11 18.11
CA SER A 403 2.13 10.39 18.25
C SER A 403 2.66 11.35 17.18
N VAL A 404 2.25 11.15 15.92
CA VAL A 404 2.71 11.95 14.78
C VAL A 404 1.55 12.70 14.14
N ALA A 405 1.81 13.91 13.68
CA ALA A 405 0.81 14.70 12.95
C ALA A 405 0.46 14.05 11.61
N ASP A 406 -0.82 14.09 11.24
CA ASP A 406 -1.28 13.61 9.93
C ASP A 406 -0.68 14.42 8.77
N ARG A 407 -0.67 13.83 7.57
CA ARG A 407 -0.25 14.45 6.32
C ARG A 407 -1.39 14.44 5.31
N SER A 408 -1.36 15.40 4.39
CA SER A 408 -2.30 15.47 3.26
C SER A 408 -1.59 15.85 1.97
N THR A 409 -2.11 15.34 0.85
CA THR A 409 -1.70 15.67 -0.53
C THR A 409 -2.72 16.55 -1.26
N VAL A 410 -3.84 16.90 -0.63
CA VAL A 410 -4.94 17.63 -1.26
C VAL A 410 -4.61 19.12 -1.29
N THR A 411 -3.94 19.56 -2.36
CA THR A 411 -3.35 20.92 -2.49
C THR A 411 -3.68 21.64 -3.79
N SER A 412 -4.38 20.98 -4.71
CA SER A 412 -4.71 21.52 -6.04
C SER A 412 -6.12 21.15 -6.48
N VAL A 413 -6.70 21.99 -7.33
CA VAL A 413 -7.96 21.76 -8.04
C VAL A 413 -7.63 21.34 -9.49
N PRO A 414 -8.34 20.37 -10.10
CA PRO A 414 -9.44 19.60 -9.51
C PRO A 414 -8.96 18.57 -8.48
N PHE A 415 -9.84 18.26 -7.52
CA PHE A 415 -9.68 17.17 -6.56
C PHE A 415 -10.99 16.39 -6.48
N ALA A 416 -10.93 15.06 -6.49
CA ALA A 416 -12.11 14.26 -6.17
C ALA A 416 -11.75 12.95 -5.46
N SER A 417 -12.75 12.39 -4.78
CA SER A 417 -12.69 11.08 -4.14
C SER A 417 -14.09 10.50 -4.11
N VAL A 418 -14.23 9.24 -4.53
CA VAL A 418 -15.46 8.43 -4.40
C VAL A 418 -15.33 7.41 -3.28
N PHE A 419 -14.32 7.58 -2.42
CA PHE A 419 -14.01 6.72 -1.29
C PHE A 419 -13.73 5.27 -1.70
N ASN A 420 -13.18 5.06 -2.91
CA ASN A 420 -12.71 3.76 -3.34
C ASN A 420 -11.49 3.36 -2.50
N THR A 421 -11.63 2.29 -1.72
CA THR A 421 -10.57 1.80 -0.84
C THR A 421 -9.53 0.94 -1.56
N GLY A 422 -9.68 0.69 -2.87
CA GLY A 422 -8.78 -0.16 -3.66
C GLY A 422 -9.16 -1.64 -3.65
N HIS A 423 -10.30 -1.98 -3.06
CA HIS A 423 -10.94 -3.29 -3.15
C HIS A 423 -12.46 -3.16 -2.97
N GLY A 424 -13.21 -4.21 -3.30
CA GLY A 424 -14.66 -4.20 -3.14
C GLY A 424 -15.30 -5.56 -3.41
N LEU A 425 -16.49 -5.75 -2.85
CA LEU A 425 -17.31 -6.95 -3.10
C LEU A 425 -17.95 -6.92 -4.48
N ARG A 426 -18.14 -5.72 -5.03
CA ARG A 426 -18.69 -5.42 -6.35
C ARG A 426 -18.00 -4.17 -6.91
N TRP A 427 -18.21 -3.88 -8.18
CA TRP A 427 -17.85 -2.61 -8.79
C TRP A 427 -19.11 -1.84 -9.18
N TYR A 428 -19.20 -0.60 -8.74
CA TYR A 428 -20.32 0.31 -8.99
C TYR A 428 -19.92 1.40 -9.98
N GLU A 429 -20.85 1.77 -10.85
CA GLU A 429 -20.79 2.96 -11.70
C GLU A 429 -22.12 3.70 -11.57
N GLU A 430 -22.08 4.94 -11.07
CA GLU A 430 -23.27 5.78 -10.87
C GLU A 430 -24.35 5.07 -10.03
N GLY A 431 -23.92 4.39 -8.97
CA GLY A 431 -24.79 3.62 -8.07
C GLY A 431 -25.26 2.28 -8.61
N THR A 432 -24.88 1.90 -9.84
CA THR A 432 -25.28 0.64 -10.47
C THR A 432 -24.14 -0.37 -10.46
N VAL A 433 -24.42 -1.62 -10.10
CA VAL A 433 -23.44 -2.71 -10.17
C VAL A 433 -23.14 -3.06 -11.64
N THR A 434 -21.89 -2.89 -12.05
CA THR A 434 -21.41 -3.30 -13.39
C THR A 434 -20.46 -4.50 -13.33
N SER A 435 -20.07 -4.94 -12.13
CA SER A 435 -19.48 -6.24 -11.88
C SER A 435 -19.83 -6.72 -10.47
N ASP A 436 -20.29 -7.96 -10.36
CA ASP A 436 -20.59 -8.65 -9.11
C ASP A 436 -19.40 -9.48 -8.58
N VAL A 437 -18.26 -9.42 -9.27
CA VAL A 437 -17.04 -10.14 -8.91
C VAL A 437 -16.26 -9.33 -7.86
N PRO A 438 -15.90 -9.93 -6.71
CA PRO A 438 -15.01 -9.29 -5.74
C PRO A 438 -13.63 -9.00 -6.34
N TRP A 439 -13.01 -7.91 -5.93
CA TRP A 439 -11.78 -7.43 -6.57
C TRP A 439 -10.88 -6.67 -5.59
N ASN A 440 -9.58 -6.67 -5.87
CA ASN A 440 -8.62 -5.73 -5.30
C ASN A 440 -7.68 -5.23 -6.40
N HIS A 441 -7.38 -3.94 -6.37
CA HIS A 441 -6.33 -3.29 -7.15
C HIS A 441 -6.01 -1.95 -6.45
N LEU A 442 -5.01 -1.95 -5.55
CA LEU A 442 -4.76 -0.80 -4.67
C LEU A 442 -4.45 0.51 -5.42
N GLY A 443 -3.93 0.43 -6.65
CA GLY A 443 -3.69 1.59 -7.50
C GLY A 443 -4.95 2.38 -7.86
N LEU A 444 -6.14 1.79 -7.72
CA LEU A 444 -7.45 2.46 -7.88
C LEU A 444 -7.94 3.14 -6.59
N GLN A 445 -7.19 3.03 -5.50
CA GLN A 445 -7.54 3.65 -4.23
C GLN A 445 -7.52 5.18 -4.34
N ASP A 446 -8.55 5.80 -3.79
CA ASP A 446 -8.65 7.25 -3.72
C ASP A 446 -7.76 7.83 -2.63
N ARG A 447 -7.61 9.15 -2.65
CA ARG A 447 -7.12 9.85 -1.45
C ARG A 447 -8.18 9.65 -0.39
N LEU A 448 -7.91 8.83 0.62
CA LEU A 448 -8.86 8.54 1.70
C LEU A 448 -8.78 9.62 2.81
N PRO A 449 -9.84 9.84 3.60
CA PRO A 449 -9.81 10.70 4.77
C PRO A 449 -8.64 10.35 5.70
N SER A 450 -7.79 11.32 6.07
CA SER A 450 -6.64 11.10 6.96
C SER A 450 -7.05 10.85 8.42
N ARG A 451 -8.14 11.46 8.85
CA ARG A 451 -8.62 11.52 10.23
C ARG A 451 -9.86 10.64 10.39
N ARG A 452 -9.66 9.35 10.61
CA ARG A 452 -10.73 8.33 10.67
C ARG A 452 -11.04 7.93 12.12
N TRP A 453 -12.15 8.39 12.72
CA TRP A 453 -13.07 9.44 12.23
C TRP A 453 -13.25 10.55 13.27
N VAL A 454 -12.94 11.78 12.85
CA VAL A 454 -13.21 12.98 13.66
C VAL A 454 -14.67 13.37 13.46
N VAL A 455 -15.43 13.26 14.55
CA VAL A 455 -16.86 13.56 14.57
C VAL A 455 -17.11 14.63 15.63
N ARG A 456 -17.63 15.79 15.22
CA ARG A 456 -17.88 16.94 16.09
C ARG A 456 -19.38 17.04 16.35
N THR A 457 -19.77 16.77 17.58
CA THR A 457 -21.16 16.87 18.05
C THR A 457 -21.17 17.10 19.56
N GLU A 458 -22.19 17.82 20.04
CA GLU A 458 -22.52 17.93 21.47
C GLU A 458 -23.42 16.77 21.92
N GLY A 459 -24.01 16.04 20.96
CA GLY A 459 -24.88 14.90 21.19
C GLY A 459 -24.14 13.56 21.13
N ARG A 460 -24.88 12.51 20.80
CA ARG A 460 -24.35 11.16 20.62
C ARG A 460 -23.52 11.06 19.35
N ARG A 461 -22.39 10.36 19.46
CA ARG A 461 -21.52 10.08 18.32
C ARG A 461 -22.11 8.90 17.51
N PRO A 462 -22.45 9.09 16.22
CA PRO A 462 -22.87 7.99 15.35
C PRO A 462 -21.71 7.03 15.03
N ALA A 463 -22.05 5.86 14.49
CA ALA A 463 -21.08 5.00 13.84
C ALA A 463 -20.69 5.60 12.48
N VAL A 464 -19.39 5.64 12.20
CA VAL A 464 -18.85 6.11 10.92
C VAL A 464 -17.80 5.12 10.43
N GLY A 465 -17.85 4.77 9.15
CA GLY A 465 -16.88 3.88 8.53
C GLY A 465 -17.06 3.73 7.03
N PHE A 466 -16.13 3.04 6.37
CA PHE A 466 -16.34 2.62 4.99
C PHE A 466 -17.42 1.52 4.95
N ASP A 467 -18.25 1.58 3.92
CA ASP A 467 -19.26 0.58 3.65
C ASP A 467 -19.05 -0.04 2.26
N PHE A 468 -19.32 -1.34 2.19
CA PHE A 468 -19.09 -2.18 1.01
C PHE A 468 -20.39 -2.82 0.51
N ALA A 469 -21.54 -2.49 1.12
CA ALA A 469 -22.83 -2.98 0.68
C ALA A 469 -23.34 -2.19 -0.53
N ASP A 470 -22.95 -0.92 -0.65
CA ASP A 470 -23.32 -0.04 -1.76
C ASP A 470 -22.31 1.11 -1.95
N ALA A 471 -22.16 1.59 -3.17
CA ALA A 471 -21.25 2.69 -3.52
C ALA A 471 -21.75 3.46 -4.75
N TRP A 472 -21.37 4.74 -4.85
CA TRP A 472 -21.63 5.53 -6.06
C TRP A 472 -20.72 5.10 -7.22
N ARG A 473 -19.43 4.92 -6.96
CA ARG A 473 -18.44 4.47 -7.93
C ARG A 473 -17.34 3.67 -7.24
N GLY A 474 -16.82 2.63 -7.90
CA GLY A 474 -15.76 1.80 -7.32
C GLY A 474 -16.31 0.74 -6.38
N GLY A 475 -15.67 0.51 -5.23
CA GLY A 475 -15.97 -0.62 -4.34
C GLY A 475 -16.52 -0.25 -2.95
N SER A 476 -16.58 1.03 -2.60
CA SER A 476 -16.95 1.48 -1.25
C SER A 476 -17.51 2.90 -1.21
N SER A 477 -18.28 3.19 -0.16
CA SER A 477 -18.74 4.54 0.23
C SER A 477 -18.40 4.79 1.70
N VAL A 478 -18.71 5.98 2.23
CA VAL A 478 -18.69 6.25 3.68
C VAL A 478 -20.13 6.22 4.21
N LEU A 479 -20.34 5.55 5.34
CA LEU A 479 -21.62 5.42 6.01
C LEU A 479 -21.59 6.12 7.36
N VAL A 480 -22.61 6.95 7.63
CA VAL A 480 -22.95 7.48 8.95
C VAL A 480 -24.25 6.83 9.39
N ASP A 481 -24.21 6.10 10.51
CA ASP A 481 -25.35 5.33 11.01
C ASP A 481 -25.57 5.59 12.51
N GLY A 482 -26.79 5.96 12.88
CA GLY A 482 -27.22 6.12 14.27
C GLY A 482 -28.19 7.26 14.53
N GLU A 483 -28.49 7.47 15.81
CA GLU A 483 -29.30 8.59 16.27
C GLU A 483 -28.46 9.88 16.36
N LEU A 484 -28.86 10.91 15.61
CA LEU A 484 -28.25 12.24 15.68
C LEU A 484 -29.15 13.15 16.51
N ASP A 485 -28.96 13.20 17.83
CA ASP A 485 -29.72 14.06 18.75
C ASP A 485 -29.19 15.50 18.85
N ALA A 486 -28.09 15.79 18.14
CA ALA A 486 -27.57 17.12 17.89
C ALA A 486 -26.92 17.19 16.49
N PRO A 487 -26.74 18.39 15.92
CA PRO A 487 -26.01 18.54 14.66
C PRO A 487 -24.63 17.90 14.74
N THR A 488 -24.31 17.07 13.76
CA THR A 488 -23.10 16.26 13.74
C THR A 488 -22.26 16.59 12.52
N VAL A 489 -21.02 17.03 12.74
CA VAL A 489 -20.07 17.32 11.66
C VAL A 489 -19.07 16.18 11.53
N LEU A 490 -18.98 15.62 10.34
CA LEU A 490 -17.94 14.68 9.94
C LEU A 490 -16.83 15.45 9.21
N ASP A 491 -15.62 15.49 9.77
CA ASP A 491 -14.45 16.00 9.04
C ASP A 491 -14.07 14.97 7.96
N VAL A 492 -13.94 15.40 6.70
CA VAL A 492 -13.64 14.49 5.58
C VAL A 492 -12.20 14.68 5.08
N TYR A 493 -11.79 15.91 4.75
CA TYR A 493 -10.42 16.18 4.26
C TYR A 493 -9.80 17.39 4.95
N ALA A 494 -8.54 17.26 5.34
CA ALA A 494 -7.64 18.40 5.52
C ALA A 494 -6.99 18.73 4.17
N THR A 495 -7.04 19.99 3.77
CA THR A 495 -6.70 20.43 2.41
C THR A 495 -5.89 21.74 2.44
N ARG A 496 -5.36 22.14 1.28
CA ARG A 496 -4.87 23.50 1.00
C ARG A 496 -5.27 23.86 -0.43
N LEU A 497 -6.56 23.82 -0.72
CA LEU A 497 -7.07 24.03 -2.07
C LEU A 497 -7.16 25.53 -2.37
N PRO A 498 -6.56 26.02 -3.47
CA PRO A 498 -6.87 27.34 -3.97
C PRO A 498 -8.31 27.33 -4.47
N VAL A 499 -9.12 28.30 -4.03
CA VAL A 499 -10.51 28.45 -4.50
C VAL A 499 -10.73 29.87 -5.00
N GLY A 500 -11.51 30.00 -6.07
CA GLY A 500 -11.90 31.24 -6.72
C GLY A 500 -13.41 31.35 -6.92
N ALA A 501 -13.84 32.37 -7.68
CA ALA A 501 -15.25 32.66 -7.91
C ALA A 501 -16.00 31.53 -8.65
N ASP A 502 -15.30 30.78 -9.49
CA ASP A 502 -15.86 29.69 -10.29
C ASP A 502 -15.77 28.32 -9.59
N THR A 503 -15.08 28.24 -8.44
CA THR A 503 -14.88 26.99 -7.74
C THR A 503 -16.19 26.50 -7.10
N VAL A 504 -16.50 25.24 -7.36
CA VAL A 504 -17.63 24.53 -6.74
C VAL A 504 -17.16 23.28 -6.02
N VAL A 505 -17.94 22.87 -5.03
CA VAL A 505 -17.82 21.57 -4.38
C VAL A 505 -19.03 20.73 -4.75
N GLU A 506 -18.80 19.52 -5.24
CA GLU A 506 -19.84 18.53 -5.49
C GLU A 506 -19.85 17.50 -4.36
N LEU A 507 -21.05 17.24 -3.83
CA LEU A 507 -21.29 16.17 -2.86
C LEU A 507 -22.24 15.15 -3.48
N THR A 508 -21.77 13.91 -3.61
CA THR A 508 -22.60 12.78 -3.99
C THR A 508 -23.01 12.01 -2.75
N HIS A 509 -24.30 11.98 -2.42
CA HIS A 509 -24.80 11.39 -1.19
C HIS A 509 -26.18 10.76 -1.36
N ARG A 510 -26.60 9.98 -0.36
CA ARG A 510 -27.90 9.32 -0.30
C ARG A 510 -28.32 9.11 1.16
N THR A 511 -29.60 9.32 1.45
CA THR A 511 -30.21 8.94 2.72
C THR A 511 -30.98 7.63 2.56
N ASP A 512 -30.58 6.58 3.26
CA ASP A 512 -31.23 5.25 3.20
C ASP A 512 -32.35 5.12 4.25
N ALA A 513 -32.20 5.79 5.39
CA ALA A 513 -33.19 5.81 6.46
C ALA A 513 -33.15 7.13 7.25
N GLY A 514 -34.31 7.51 7.80
CA GLY A 514 -34.51 8.77 8.52
C GLY A 514 -34.69 9.98 7.60
N ALA A 515 -34.83 11.15 8.22
CA ALA A 515 -34.83 12.45 7.55
C ALA A 515 -33.67 13.29 8.11
N VAL A 516 -32.88 13.89 7.21
CA VAL A 516 -31.65 14.61 7.57
C VAL A 516 -31.44 15.80 6.65
N ASP A 517 -31.16 16.95 7.25
CA ASP A 517 -30.65 18.13 6.55
C ASP A 517 -29.14 17.99 6.40
N VAL A 518 -28.65 18.22 5.18
CA VAL A 518 -27.24 18.06 4.81
C VAL A 518 -26.64 19.43 4.48
N GLU A 519 -25.50 19.74 5.08
CA GLU A 519 -24.75 20.95 4.79
C GLU A 519 -23.29 20.59 4.50
N LEU A 520 -22.69 21.26 3.51
CA LEU A 520 -21.25 21.22 3.27
C LEU A 520 -20.57 22.08 4.34
N ALA A 521 -19.59 21.51 5.05
CA ALA A 521 -18.77 22.25 6.01
C ALA A 521 -17.43 22.63 5.37
N VAL A 522 -17.12 23.93 5.32
CA VAL A 522 -15.89 24.47 4.71
C VAL A 522 -15.13 25.35 5.69
N ALA A 523 -13.84 25.11 5.87
CA ALA A 523 -12.96 25.97 6.66
C ALA A 523 -11.90 26.61 5.75
N THR A 524 -11.79 27.94 5.75
CA THR A 524 -10.79 28.71 4.97
C THR A 524 -9.59 29.18 5.80
N GLY A 525 -9.44 28.67 7.02
CA GLY A 525 -8.27 28.90 7.88
C GLY A 525 -7.81 27.63 8.58
N ASP A 526 -6.63 27.69 9.21
CA ASP A 526 -6.01 26.53 9.88
C ASP A 526 -6.74 26.06 11.16
N SER A 527 -7.76 26.80 11.62
CA SER A 527 -8.65 26.39 12.70
C SER A 527 -9.92 25.74 12.13
N ALA A 528 -10.46 24.72 12.82
CA ALA A 528 -11.67 23.99 12.42
C ALA A 528 -12.97 24.81 12.63
N SER A 529 -12.96 26.10 12.30
CA SER A 529 -14.15 26.96 12.27
C SER A 529 -14.81 26.81 10.90
N TYR A 530 -15.87 26.00 10.86
CA TYR A 530 -16.59 25.72 9.62
C TYR A 530 -17.65 26.77 9.32
N THR A 531 -17.73 27.15 8.05
CA THR A 531 -18.94 27.72 7.44
C THR A 531 -19.77 26.58 6.87
N TYR A 532 -21.09 26.61 7.10
CA TYR A 532 -22.03 25.59 6.62
C TYR A 532 -22.83 26.14 5.43
N LEU A 533 -22.85 25.39 4.34
CA LEU A 533 -23.57 25.72 3.11
C LEU A 533 -24.61 24.63 2.86
N PRO A 534 -25.89 24.96 2.63
CA PRO A 534 -26.93 23.96 2.43
C PRO A 534 -26.67 23.11 1.19
N VAL A 535 -27.00 21.83 1.28
CA VAL A 535 -26.84 20.84 0.21
C VAL A 535 -28.20 20.24 -0.07
N ASP A 536 -28.63 20.30 -1.33
CA ASP A 536 -29.88 19.67 -1.69
C ASP A 536 -29.82 18.14 -1.46
N SER A 537 -30.84 17.60 -0.82
CA SER A 537 -31.08 16.17 -0.61
C SER A 537 -32.24 15.67 -1.48
N GLY A 538 -32.36 14.36 -1.66
CA GLY A 538 -33.42 13.75 -2.46
C GLY A 538 -33.37 12.22 -2.42
N ASP A 539 -34.28 11.58 -3.16
CA ASP A 539 -34.37 10.12 -3.23
C ASP A 539 -33.20 9.53 -4.06
N GLY A 540 -32.61 8.45 -3.55
CA GLY A 540 -31.51 7.75 -4.23
C GLY A 540 -30.18 8.51 -4.20
N TRP A 541 -29.21 8.06 -5.01
CA TRP A 541 -27.93 8.75 -5.13
C TRP A 541 -28.12 10.10 -5.81
N ARG A 542 -27.67 11.18 -5.17
CA ARG A 542 -27.75 12.55 -5.69
C ARG A 542 -26.39 13.21 -5.63
N THR A 543 -25.99 13.87 -6.72
CA THR A 543 -24.84 14.78 -6.74
C THR A 543 -25.33 16.22 -6.72
N SER A 544 -24.97 16.96 -5.67
CA SER A 544 -25.34 18.37 -5.49
C SER A 544 -24.12 19.26 -5.64
N THR A 545 -24.21 20.29 -6.47
CA THR A 545 -23.14 21.28 -6.70
C THR A 545 -23.35 22.51 -5.83
N VAL A 546 -22.39 22.79 -4.94
CA VAL A 546 -22.41 23.90 -3.99
C VAL A 546 -21.37 24.95 -4.41
N ARG A 547 -21.80 26.20 -4.58
CA ARG A 547 -20.88 27.33 -4.79
C ARG A 547 -20.33 27.81 -3.46
N LEU A 548 -19.04 28.13 -3.42
CA LEU A 548 -18.37 28.67 -2.24
C LEU A 548 -18.52 30.19 -2.09
N SER A 549 -19.69 30.73 -2.46
CA SER A 549 -19.96 32.17 -2.51
C SER A 549 -19.69 32.84 -1.17
N GLY A 550 -18.86 33.89 -1.18
CA GLY A 550 -18.51 34.67 0.01
C GLY A 550 -17.35 34.10 0.85
N LEU A 551 -16.83 32.92 0.49
CA LEU A 551 -15.60 32.39 1.08
C LEU A 551 -14.37 32.92 0.34
N THR A 552 -13.36 33.38 1.08
CA THR A 552 -12.10 33.89 0.54
C THR A 552 -10.91 33.19 1.17
N GLY A 553 -9.83 33.04 0.40
CA GLY A 553 -8.63 32.33 0.85
C GLY A 553 -8.69 30.83 0.56
N PRO A 554 -7.57 30.10 0.75
CA PRO A 554 -7.53 28.66 0.50
C PRO A 554 -8.49 27.90 1.41
N VAL A 555 -9.08 26.82 0.90
CA VAL A 555 -9.82 25.87 1.75
C VAL A 555 -8.82 24.97 2.46
N HIS A 556 -8.92 24.95 3.79
CA HIS A 556 -8.07 24.19 4.70
C HIS A 556 -8.74 22.90 5.20
N ALA A 557 -10.06 22.84 5.21
CA ALA A 557 -10.79 21.61 5.52
C ALA A 557 -12.16 21.54 4.83
N LEU A 558 -12.56 20.32 4.50
CA LEU A 558 -13.88 19.95 4.00
C LEU A 558 -14.51 18.92 4.94
N GLY A 559 -15.79 19.09 5.22
CA GLY A 559 -16.60 18.18 6.02
C GLY A 559 -18.05 18.19 5.57
N VAL A 560 -18.88 17.38 6.25
CA VAL A 560 -20.33 17.39 6.06
C VAL A 560 -20.99 17.51 7.43
N ARG A 561 -21.96 18.41 7.55
CA ARG A 561 -22.81 18.53 8.73
C ARG A 561 -24.16 17.89 8.43
N LEU A 562 -24.60 17.04 9.36
CA LEU A 562 -25.86 16.32 9.32
C LEU A 562 -26.70 16.75 10.52
N THR A 563 -27.95 17.15 10.24
CA THR A 563 -28.93 17.47 11.29
C THR A 563 -30.15 16.59 11.07
N ALA A 564 -30.38 15.61 11.95
CA ALA A 564 -31.56 14.76 11.82
C ALA A 564 -32.83 15.57 12.09
N THR A 565 -33.80 15.43 11.20
CA THR A 565 -35.14 16.02 11.31
C THR A 565 -36.23 14.97 11.54
N GLY A 566 -35.89 13.68 11.45
CA GLY A 566 -36.81 12.59 11.78
C GLY A 566 -36.14 11.22 11.89
N GLY A 567 -36.17 10.63 13.09
CA GLY A 567 -35.72 9.26 13.36
C GLY A 567 -34.19 9.05 13.30
N PRO A 568 -33.72 7.81 13.55
CA PRO A 568 -32.34 7.42 13.31
C PRO A 568 -31.97 7.58 11.83
N VAL A 569 -30.72 7.97 11.57
CA VAL A 569 -30.24 8.26 10.21
C VAL A 569 -29.29 7.16 9.75
N THR A 570 -29.50 6.68 8.53
CA THR A 570 -28.52 5.91 7.76
C THR A 570 -28.21 6.74 6.51
N TRP A 571 -27.08 7.44 6.51
CA TRP A 571 -26.68 8.37 5.44
C TRP A 571 -25.34 7.96 4.82
N ARG A 572 -25.26 8.03 3.49
CA ARG A 572 -24.10 7.59 2.70
C ARG A 572 -23.49 8.75 1.94
N LEU A 573 -22.17 8.87 2.02
CA LEU A 573 -21.35 9.73 1.18
C LEU A 573 -20.64 8.89 0.12
N GLY A 574 -21.02 9.09 -1.14
CA GLY A 574 -20.49 8.39 -2.30
C GLY A 574 -19.44 9.18 -3.08
N GLY A 575 -19.33 10.49 -2.84
CA GLY A 575 -18.32 11.31 -3.51
C GLY A 575 -18.18 12.73 -2.98
N VAL A 576 -16.97 13.26 -3.06
CA VAL A 576 -16.61 14.66 -2.93
C VAL A 576 -15.79 15.05 -4.15
N ALA A 577 -16.09 16.19 -4.77
CA ALA A 577 -15.23 16.80 -5.78
C ALA A 577 -15.12 18.32 -5.56
N VAL A 578 -13.96 18.90 -5.88
CA VAL A 578 -13.71 20.33 -5.92
C VAL A 578 -13.15 20.65 -7.29
N ARG A 579 -13.79 21.58 -8.01
CA ARG A 579 -13.46 21.89 -9.40
C ARG A 579 -13.85 23.32 -9.77
N ASP A 580 -13.13 23.87 -10.76
CA ASP A 580 -13.53 25.09 -11.47
C ASP A 580 -14.26 24.72 -12.76
N VAL A 581 -13.69 23.76 -13.51
CA VAL A 581 -14.22 23.25 -14.77
C VAL A 581 -14.29 21.72 -14.75
N VAL A 582 -15.04 21.15 -15.69
CA VAL A 582 -15.10 19.71 -15.90
C VAL A 582 -14.30 19.38 -17.15
N ASP A 583 -13.16 18.71 -16.97
CA ASP A 583 -12.32 18.25 -18.07
C ASP A 583 -12.51 16.75 -18.29
N THR A 584 -12.53 16.33 -19.56
CA THR A 584 -12.60 14.91 -19.95
C THR A 584 -11.28 14.50 -20.58
N PRO A 585 -10.65 13.40 -20.13
CA PRO A 585 -9.39 12.93 -20.71
C PRO A 585 -9.57 12.44 -22.15
N VAL A 586 -8.48 12.47 -22.91
CA VAL A 586 -8.41 11.92 -24.26
C VAL A 586 -8.40 10.38 -24.19
N PRO A 587 -9.02 9.66 -25.16
CA PRO A 587 -8.94 8.20 -25.21
C PRO A 587 -7.50 7.68 -25.38
N PRO A 588 -7.17 6.50 -24.84
CA PRO A 588 -5.90 5.84 -25.11
C PRO A 588 -5.85 5.36 -26.56
N THR A 589 -4.64 5.08 -27.06
CA THR A 589 -4.43 4.61 -28.44
C THR A 589 -3.67 3.29 -28.46
N GLY A 590 -3.57 2.63 -29.62
CA GLY A 590 -2.78 1.40 -29.75
C GLY A 590 -3.28 0.21 -28.91
N PHE A 591 -4.56 0.20 -28.49
CA PHE A 591 -5.14 -0.84 -27.65
C PHE A 591 -5.13 -2.20 -28.37
N ARG A 592 -4.41 -3.18 -27.83
CA ARG A 592 -4.10 -4.45 -28.49
C ARG A 592 -3.89 -5.62 -27.53
N VAL A 593 -4.04 -6.84 -28.04
CA VAL A 593 -3.58 -8.07 -27.37
C VAL A 593 -2.10 -8.28 -27.68
N THR A 594 -1.26 -8.43 -26.65
CA THR A 594 0.18 -8.72 -26.79
C THR A 594 0.51 -10.20 -26.62
N ALA A 595 -0.30 -10.95 -25.88
CA ALA A 595 -0.24 -12.40 -25.78
C ALA A 595 -1.62 -12.97 -25.39
N ALA A 596 -1.92 -14.18 -25.86
CA ALA A 596 -3.15 -14.88 -25.53
C ALA A 596 -2.91 -16.40 -25.41
N SER A 597 -3.60 -17.05 -24.48
CA SER A 597 -3.58 -18.51 -24.32
C SER A 597 -4.88 -18.98 -23.67
N GLY A 598 -5.77 -19.58 -24.45
CA GLY A 598 -7.12 -19.89 -23.96
C GLY A 598 -7.86 -18.62 -23.54
N GLY A 599 -8.40 -18.59 -22.33
CA GLY A 599 -9.08 -17.42 -21.76
C GLY A 599 -8.16 -16.33 -21.21
N ASP A 600 -6.84 -16.53 -21.22
CA ASP A 600 -5.88 -15.57 -20.68
C ASP A 600 -5.42 -14.58 -21.75
N LEU A 601 -5.55 -13.28 -21.47
CA LEU A 601 -5.15 -12.19 -22.37
C LEU A 601 -4.22 -11.21 -21.67
N ARG A 602 -3.12 -10.88 -22.33
CA ARG A 602 -2.28 -9.72 -22.03
C ARG A 602 -2.65 -8.58 -22.96
N LEU A 603 -3.08 -7.47 -22.38
CA LEU A 603 -3.48 -6.28 -23.10
C LEU A 603 -2.46 -5.17 -22.88
N ALA A 604 -2.24 -4.33 -23.90
CA ALA A 604 -1.41 -3.14 -23.79
C ALA A 604 -1.98 -2.01 -24.65
N TRP A 605 -1.62 -0.77 -24.30
CA TRP A 605 -2.00 0.43 -25.03
C TRP A 605 -0.95 1.52 -24.85
N ASP A 606 -1.03 2.53 -25.69
CA ASP A 606 -0.24 3.75 -25.56
C ASP A 606 -1.05 4.76 -24.72
N PRO A 607 -0.44 5.34 -23.66
CA PRO A 607 -1.15 6.21 -22.74
C PRO A 607 -1.65 7.47 -23.45
N ALA A 608 -2.83 7.95 -23.04
CA ALA A 608 -3.32 9.23 -23.51
C ALA A 608 -2.43 10.39 -22.98
N PRO A 609 -2.29 11.49 -23.74
CA PRO A 609 -1.62 12.69 -23.24
C PRO A 609 -2.46 13.36 -22.14
N GLY A 610 -1.80 14.09 -21.24
CA GLY A 610 -2.44 14.83 -20.15
C GLY A 610 -2.66 14.01 -18.88
N ASP A 611 -3.45 14.57 -17.97
CA ASP A 611 -3.65 14.02 -16.64
C ASP A 611 -4.69 12.90 -16.63
N VAL A 612 -4.21 11.66 -16.77
CA VAL A 612 -5.02 10.45 -16.62
C VAL A 612 -4.84 9.91 -15.20
N ARG A 613 -5.94 9.76 -14.48
CA ARG A 613 -5.97 9.16 -13.15
C ARG A 613 -5.73 7.66 -13.21
N HIS A 614 -6.46 6.97 -14.10
CA HIS A 614 -6.37 5.54 -14.35
C HIS A 614 -7.11 5.19 -15.66
N HIS A 615 -7.05 3.92 -16.04
CA HIS A 615 -7.84 3.34 -17.13
C HIS A 615 -8.86 2.34 -16.59
N THR A 616 -10.00 2.23 -17.23
CA THR A 616 -11.02 1.20 -16.96
C THR A 616 -11.23 0.34 -18.18
N LEU A 617 -11.45 -0.94 -17.96
CA LEU A 617 -11.66 -1.95 -18.99
C LEU A 617 -13.01 -2.63 -18.79
N HIS A 618 -13.81 -2.63 -19.84
CA HIS A 618 -15.14 -3.26 -19.87
C HIS A 618 -15.25 -4.26 -21.00
N ARG A 619 -16.12 -5.26 -20.82
CA ARG A 619 -16.63 -6.12 -21.89
C ARG A 619 -18.03 -5.67 -22.28
N LEU A 620 -18.27 -5.49 -23.57
CA LEU A 620 -19.62 -5.31 -24.09
C LEU A 620 -20.25 -6.67 -24.34
N LEU A 621 -21.32 -6.99 -23.62
CA LEU A 621 -22.02 -8.27 -23.70
C LEU A 621 -23.01 -8.29 -24.89
N PRO A 622 -23.45 -9.47 -25.36
CA PRO A 622 -24.39 -9.59 -26.48
C PRO A 622 -25.74 -8.88 -26.27
N ASP A 623 -26.17 -8.69 -25.03
CA ASP A 623 -27.40 -7.98 -24.66
C ASP A 623 -27.24 -6.44 -24.65
N GLY A 624 -26.04 -5.94 -24.97
CA GLY A 624 -25.72 -4.52 -24.99
C GLY A 624 -25.27 -3.95 -23.63
N THR A 625 -25.26 -4.75 -22.56
CA THR A 625 -24.77 -4.31 -21.25
C THR A 625 -23.24 -4.29 -21.21
N ARG A 626 -22.67 -3.40 -20.39
CA ARG A 626 -21.23 -3.33 -20.13
C ARG A 626 -20.92 -4.01 -18.81
N ARG A 627 -19.97 -4.95 -18.82
CA ARG A 627 -19.42 -5.57 -17.61
C ARG A 627 -18.04 -4.99 -17.32
N PHE A 628 -17.83 -4.48 -16.11
CA PHE A 628 -16.51 -4.05 -15.66
C PHE A 628 -15.60 -5.27 -15.49
N LEU A 629 -14.41 -5.24 -16.09
CA LEU A 629 -13.40 -6.30 -15.97
C LEU A 629 -12.25 -5.91 -15.04
N GLY A 630 -11.99 -4.61 -14.89
CA GLY A 630 -10.86 -4.12 -14.12
C GLY A 630 -10.48 -2.69 -14.44
N GLY A 631 -9.58 -2.15 -13.65
CA GLY A 631 -8.97 -0.85 -13.88
C GLY A 631 -7.53 -0.83 -13.40
N THR A 632 -6.72 0.05 -13.98
CA THR A 632 -5.29 0.14 -13.65
C THR A 632 -4.71 1.50 -13.99
N CYS A 633 -3.67 1.93 -13.27
CA CYS A 633 -2.88 3.11 -13.65
C CYS A 633 -1.83 2.77 -14.73
N GLN A 634 -1.51 1.48 -14.89
CA GLN A 634 -0.52 0.97 -15.82
C GLN A 634 -0.97 1.13 -17.29
N LYS A 635 -0.06 0.80 -18.21
CA LYS A 635 -0.27 0.83 -19.67
C LYS A 635 -0.57 -0.55 -20.27
N ALA A 636 -0.79 -1.53 -19.39
CA ALA A 636 -1.09 -2.91 -19.72
C ALA A 636 -2.00 -3.49 -18.64
N TYR A 637 -2.77 -4.52 -19.00
CA TYR A 637 -3.67 -5.21 -18.08
C TYR A 637 -3.76 -6.70 -18.43
N PHE A 638 -3.78 -7.55 -17.41
CA PHE A 638 -3.98 -8.98 -17.58
C PHE A 638 -5.43 -9.37 -17.29
N LEU A 639 -6.05 -10.12 -18.20
CA LEU A 639 -7.34 -10.77 -18.01
C LEU A 639 -7.12 -12.27 -17.95
N GLY A 640 -7.50 -12.91 -16.84
CA GLY A 640 -7.37 -14.35 -16.66
C GLY A 640 -8.70 -15.08 -16.86
N GLY A 641 -8.65 -16.25 -17.50
CA GLY A 641 -9.73 -17.24 -17.48
C GLY A 641 -11.04 -16.80 -18.16
N LEU A 642 -11.00 -15.89 -19.12
CA LEU A 642 -12.19 -15.45 -19.83
C LEU A 642 -12.87 -16.62 -20.59
N GLN A 643 -14.19 -16.61 -20.60
CA GLN A 643 -15.03 -17.57 -21.34
C GLN A 643 -16.05 -16.82 -22.21
N PRO A 644 -16.46 -17.37 -23.36
CA PRO A 644 -17.55 -16.83 -24.16
C PRO A 644 -18.88 -16.87 -23.39
N GLU A 645 -19.66 -15.80 -23.46
CA GLU A 645 -21.07 -15.86 -23.04
C GLU A 645 -21.90 -16.61 -24.08
N GLN A 646 -23.12 -16.99 -23.70
CA GLN A 646 -24.04 -17.68 -24.62
C GLN A 646 -24.29 -16.83 -25.88
N GLY A 647 -23.92 -17.38 -27.05
CA GLY A 647 -24.09 -16.71 -28.35
C GLY A 647 -22.97 -15.73 -28.71
N GLU A 648 -21.94 -15.57 -27.88
CA GLU A 648 -20.84 -14.66 -28.13
C GLU A 648 -19.73 -15.33 -28.95
N ARG A 649 -19.56 -14.86 -30.19
CA ARG A 649 -18.50 -15.35 -31.10
C ARG A 649 -17.16 -14.65 -30.92
N ALA A 650 -17.17 -13.45 -30.32
CA ALA A 650 -15.98 -12.68 -30.05
C ALA A 650 -16.24 -11.74 -28.86
N ALA A 651 -15.26 -11.63 -27.97
CA ALA A 651 -15.25 -10.63 -26.91
C ALA A 651 -15.00 -9.24 -27.49
N ARG A 652 -15.84 -8.27 -27.11
CA ARG A 652 -15.63 -6.86 -27.41
C ARG A 652 -15.22 -6.14 -26.13
N PHE A 653 -14.06 -5.49 -26.15
CA PHE A 653 -13.53 -4.74 -25.03
C PHE A 653 -13.58 -3.25 -25.30
N GLU A 654 -13.93 -2.47 -24.27
CA GLU A 654 -13.81 -1.01 -24.24
C GLU A 654 -12.78 -0.61 -23.19
N LEU A 655 -11.76 0.13 -23.61
CA LEU A 655 -10.77 0.76 -22.74
C LEU A 655 -11.01 2.27 -22.71
N ARG A 656 -11.07 2.87 -21.52
CA ARG A 656 -11.26 4.31 -21.33
C ARG A 656 -10.19 4.88 -20.41
N SER A 657 -9.78 6.11 -20.68
CA SER A 657 -9.02 6.92 -19.72
C SER A 657 -10.00 7.63 -18.80
N VAL A 658 -9.67 7.72 -17.52
CA VAL A 658 -10.47 8.35 -16.48
C VAL A 658 -9.66 9.50 -15.87
N GLY A 659 -10.27 10.69 -15.76
CA GLY A 659 -9.65 11.88 -15.18
C GLY A 659 -9.79 11.94 -13.65
N GLU A 660 -9.20 12.97 -13.02
CA GLU A 660 -9.27 13.13 -11.55
C GLU A 660 -10.72 13.28 -11.07
N LEU A 661 -11.60 13.93 -11.86
CA LEU A 661 -13.03 14.08 -11.58
C LEU A 661 -13.89 12.87 -11.99
N TYR A 662 -13.27 11.73 -12.33
CA TYR A 662 -13.93 10.51 -12.83
C TYR A 662 -14.72 10.67 -14.14
N THR A 663 -14.48 11.77 -14.86
CA THR A 663 -14.88 11.89 -16.27
C THR A 663 -14.16 10.82 -17.10
N SER A 664 -14.87 10.24 -18.07
CA SER A 664 -14.36 9.13 -18.87
C SER A 664 -14.27 9.54 -20.34
N SER A 665 -13.16 9.20 -20.99
CA SER A 665 -12.98 9.40 -22.43
C SER A 665 -14.01 8.60 -23.25
N ALA A 666 -14.08 8.87 -24.56
CA ALA A 666 -14.58 7.90 -25.52
C ALA A 666 -13.80 6.56 -25.41
N PRO A 667 -14.38 5.41 -25.78
CA PRO A 667 -13.69 4.13 -25.65
C PRO A 667 -12.73 3.90 -26.82
N ALA A 668 -11.54 3.38 -26.52
CA ALA A 668 -10.77 2.60 -27.48
C ALA A 668 -11.31 1.16 -27.47
N THR A 669 -11.54 0.58 -28.65
CA THR A 669 -12.20 -0.74 -28.75
C THR A 669 -11.26 -1.80 -29.30
N LEU A 670 -11.44 -3.03 -28.83
CA LEU A 670 -10.68 -4.20 -29.27
C LEU A 670 -11.64 -5.39 -29.36
N THR A 671 -11.53 -6.20 -30.41
CA THR A 671 -12.30 -7.43 -30.56
C THR A 671 -11.35 -8.63 -30.53
N HIS A 672 -11.66 -9.62 -29.70
CA HIS A 672 -10.92 -10.88 -29.60
C HIS A 672 -11.86 -12.05 -29.93
N THR A 673 -11.49 -12.85 -30.93
CA THR A 673 -12.24 -14.05 -31.31
C THR A 673 -11.78 -15.24 -30.46
N TRP A 674 -12.74 -16.00 -29.91
CA TRP A 674 -12.51 -17.16 -29.04
C TRP A 674 -11.80 -18.32 -29.72
#